data_AF-A0A1R3HKC5-F1
#
_entry.id   AF-A0A1R3HKC5-F1
#
_cell.length_a   1.000
_cell.length_b   1.000
_cell.length_c   1.000
_cell.angle_alpha   90.00
_cell.angle_beta   90.00
_cell.angle_gamma   90.00
#
_symmetry.space_group_name_H-M   'P 1'
#
loop_
_entity.id
_entity.type
_entity.pdbx_description
1 polymer ?
#
loop_
_entity_poly.entity_id
_entity_poly.type
_entity_poly.pdbx_seq_one_letter_code
_entity_poly.pdbx_strand_id
1 'polypeptide(L)'
;MGKKMKMEEGGRSVDDRYTQWKSLIPVLYDWLANHNLTDSSVPNTLVIANCEIVKPRIAAAEHISEFNEVARSPFVKKHKTIIHPGEVNRIRELPQNSKIVATHTDSPDVLIWDVEAQPNRQPVLGAAFSRPDLILRGHQENAEFALAMCPKEPFVLSGGKDKSVVLWSIHDHISTLALEPGATMSPGSSLTSTKSKGGRNNEKPIDGPVIGPRGIYKGHDDTVEDVQFCPSSSQEFCSVGDDSCLILWDARAGSSPAVKVEKAHNADIHCLDWNPHDANFILTGSADNTVHMFDRRNLTSGGVGSPVHKFEGHSAAVLCVQWSPDKSSVFGSSAEDGFLNIWDYEKIGKKQDTVGYKAANAPPGLFFRHAGHRDKVVDFHWNTSDPWTIASVSDDCGSTGGGGTLQGDPLYVKVNKLSSTKTQLPYDYYYLNYCKPSKILNNAENLGEVLRGDRIENSVYTFEMREDQPCKVVCRKKLDAESAKNFKEKIDDEYRVNMILDNLPVAVLRQRRDGSQSTTYEHGFRVGFKGNYAGSKEEKYFINNHLSFRVMFHRDTETDAARIVGFEVTPNSINHEYKEWDEKNPQVTTCNKDTKNLIQGSTVPQEVDVDKEVVFTYDVTFKESDIKWASRWDTYLLMNDDQIHWFSIINSLMIVLFLSGMVAMIMMRTLYKDIANYNQLETQDEAQEETGWKLVHGDVFRAPINYNLLCVYVGTGVQIFAMTLVTMIFAMLGFLSPSNRGGLMTAMVLLWVFMGLFAGYSSARLYKMFKGTEWKRNTLKTAFMFPGILFAVFFVLNALIWGEQSSGAVPFGTMFALVCLWFGISVPLVFVGSYLGFKKPAIEDPVKTNKIPRQIPEQAWYMKPVFSILIGGILPFGAVFIELFFILTSIWLNQFYYIFGFLFIVFVILIITCAEITIVLCYFQLCSEDYHWWWRSYLTAGSSALYLFLYSVFYFFTKLEITKLVSGILYFGYMCIVSYAFFVLTGTIGFYACFWFVRKIYSSVKID
;
A
#
# COMPACT_ATOMS: atom_id res chain seq x y z
N MET A 1 16.87 -42.77 34.16
CA MET A 1 16.98 -43.17 32.74
C MET A 1 16.61 -41.96 31.91
N GLY A 2 17.59 -41.14 31.55
CA GLY A 2 17.38 -39.85 30.90
C GLY A 2 17.19 -40.00 29.40
N LYS A 3 16.23 -39.26 28.85
CA LYS A 3 16.29 -38.77 27.47
C LYS A 3 16.04 -37.27 27.53
N LYS A 4 17.13 -36.51 27.42
CA LYS A 4 17.15 -35.09 27.08
C LYS A 4 16.37 -34.92 25.76
N MET A 5 15.23 -34.25 25.81
CA MET A 5 14.67 -33.58 24.64
C MET A 5 15.61 -32.41 24.33
N LYS A 6 16.39 -32.52 23.26
CA LYS A 6 17.00 -31.36 22.61
C LYS A 6 15.85 -30.48 22.12
N MET A 7 15.69 -29.30 22.71
CA MET A 7 15.05 -28.18 22.02
C MET A 7 15.98 -27.83 20.86
N GLU A 8 15.58 -28.17 19.64
CA GLU A 8 16.08 -27.48 18.46
C GLU A 8 15.46 -26.08 18.47
N GLU A 9 16.27 -25.06 18.74
CA GLU A 9 15.97 -23.67 18.40
C GLU A 9 15.85 -23.59 16.88
N GLY A 10 14.65 -23.82 16.35
CA GLY A 10 14.34 -23.54 14.95
C GLY A 10 14.43 -22.04 14.73
N GLY A 11 15.54 -21.59 14.13
CA GLY A 11 15.69 -20.22 13.64
C GLY A 11 14.52 -19.83 12.75
N ARG A 12 13.99 -18.62 12.94
CA ARG A 12 12.98 -18.04 12.04
C ARG A 12 13.53 -18.00 10.62
N SER A 13 12.68 -18.22 9.62
CA SER A 13 13.07 -18.06 8.22
C SER A 13 13.57 -16.63 7.96
N VAL A 14 14.54 -16.47 7.04
CA VAL A 14 15.02 -15.15 6.58
C VAL A 14 13.86 -14.27 6.13
N ASP A 15 12.85 -14.86 5.48
CA ASP A 15 11.64 -14.16 5.03
C ASP A 15 10.75 -13.69 6.19
N ASP A 16 10.66 -14.46 7.28
CA ASP A 16 9.90 -14.07 8.47
C ASP A 16 10.58 -12.86 9.16
N ARG A 17 11.91 -12.91 9.26
CA ARG A 17 12.73 -11.81 9.79
C ARG A 17 12.56 -10.55 8.96
N TYR A 18 12.64 -10.69 7.64
CA TYR A 18 12.49 -9.58 6.70
C TYR A 18 11.07 -8.99 6.75
N THR A 19 10.04 -9.83 6.81
CA THR A 19 8.64 -9.38 6.95
C THR A 19 8.42 -8.61 8.25
N GLN A 20 9.00 -9.10 9.35
CA GLN A 20 8.96 -8.39 10.63
C GLN A 20 9.69 -7.04 10.55
N TRP A 21 10.89 -7.00 9.98
CA TRP A 21 11.63 -5.76 9.77
C TRP A 21 10.84 -4.77 8.91
N LYS A 22 10.21 -5.24 7.82
CA LYS A 22 9.38 -4.44 6.92
C LYS A 22 8.24 -3.73 7.65
N SER A 23 7.60 -4.41 8.60
CA SER A 23 6.53 -3.81 9.42
C SER A 23 7.00 -2.66 10.33
N LEU A 24 8.30 -2.62 10.64
CA LEU A 24 8.90 -1.63 11.54
C LEU A 24 9.59 -0.47 10.79
N ILE A 25 9.66 -0.50 9.45
CA ILE A 25 10.36 0.54 8.67
C ILE A 25 9.88 1.96 9.02
N PRO A 26 8.57 2.26 9.10
CA PRO A 26 8.10 3.63 9.39
C PRO A 26 8.51 4.18 10.77
N VAL A 27 8.96 3.31 11.67
CA VAL A 27 9.42 3.68 13.02
C VAL A 27 10.94 3.77 13.08
N LEU A 28 11.65 2.96 12.29
CA LEU A 28 13.10 2.80 12.35
C LEU A 28 13.86 3.72 11.38
N TYR A 29 13.23 4.16 10.27
CA TYR A 29 13.90 4.91 9.21
C TYR A 29 13.14 6.19 8.86
N ASP A 30 13.88 7.28 8.67
CA ASP A 30 13.33 8.53 8.11
C ASP A 30 13.08 8.43 6.59
N TRP A 31 13.82 7.55 5.90
CA TRP A 31 13.70 7.23 4.49
C TRP A 31 14.37 5.89 4.17
N LEU A 32 13.86 5.18 3.15
CA LEU A 32 14.41 3.92 2.65
C LEU A 32 14.15 3.80 1.13
N ALA A 33 15.18 3.37 0.39
CA ALA A 33 15.07 2.97 -1.01
C ALA A 33 15.71 1.60 -1.21
N ASN A 34 15.11 0.76 -2.05
CA ASN A 34 15.69 -0.52 -2.49
C ASN A 34 15.70 -0.58 -4.03
N HIS A 35 16.75 -1.16 -4.60
CA HIS A 35 16.91 -1.28 -6.06
C HIS A 35 17.70 -2.55 -6.42
N ASN A 36 17.14 -3.37 -7.32
CA ASN A 36 17.83 -4.55 -7.84
C ASN A 36 18.67 -4.13 -9.05
N LEU A 37 19.99 -4.34 -8.98
CA LEU A 37 20.94 -3.76 -9.92
C LEU A 37 21.38 -4.72 -11.04
N THR A 38 21.26 -6.03 -10.86
CA THR A 38 21.85 -7.01 -11.79
C THR A 38 20.92 -8.19 -12.12
N ASP A 39 20.95 -8.58 -13.39
CA ASP A 39 20.51 -9.87 -13.89
C ASP A 39 21.73 -10.51 -14.57
N SER A 40 21.90 -11.83 -14.44
CA SER A 40 22.99 -12.62 -15.03
C SER A 40 23.06 -12.57 -16.57
N SER A 41 22.10 -11.89 -17.21
CA SER A 41 21.94 -11.76 -18.66
C SER A 41 22.75 -10.63 -19.31
N VAL A 42 23.48 -9.81 -18.53
CA VAL A 42 24.25 -8.66 -19.03
C VAL A 42 25.75 -8.73 -18.67
N PRO A 43 26.66 -8.15 -19.48
CA PRO A 43 28.08 -8.09 -19.15
C PRO A 43 28.34 -7.18 -17.92
N ASN A 44 29.47 -7.41 -17.25
CA ASN A 44 29.91 -6.61 -16.10
C ASN A 44 29.95 -5.12 -16.44
N THR A 45 29.31 -4.28 -15.62
CA THR A 45 29.15 -2.85 -15.91
C THR A 45 29.37 -2.00 -14.68
N LEU A 46 29.90 -0.79 -14.90
CA LEU A 46 29.82 0.30 -13.92
C LEU A 46 28.56 1.10 -14.20
N VAL A 47 27.72 1.25 -13.18
CA VAL A 47 26.46 1.98 -13.26
C VAL A 47 26.57 3.27 -12.46
N ILE A 48 26.35 4.39 -13.14
CA ILE A 48 26.25 5.70 -12.51
C ILE A 48 24.76 6.02 -12.41
N ALA A 49 24.29 6.31 -11.20
CA ALA A 49 22.90 6.63 -10.93
C ALA A 49 22.78 7.94 -10.15
N ASN A 50 21.75 8.70 -10.45
CA ASN A 50 21.35 9.86 -9.68
C ASN A 50 20.40 9.39 -8.58
N CYS A 51 20.73 9.68 -7.32
CA CYS A 51 19.85 9.46 -6.19
C CYS A 51 19.25 10.79 -5.73
N GLU A 52 17.95 10.99 -5.96
CA GLU A 52 17.22 12.16 -5.50
C GLU A 52 16.82 12.00 -4.04
N ILE A 53 17.53 12.67 -3.12
CA ILE A 53 17.23 12.66 -1.69
C ILE A 53 16.35 13.87 -1.35
N VAL A 54 15.12 13.64 -0.93
CA VAL A 54 14.18 14.73 -0.58
C VAL A 54 14.45 15.24 0.83
N LYS A 55 14.80 16.52 0.99
CA LYS A 55 14.87 17.23 2.30
C LYS A 55 14.22 18.63 2.24
N PRO A 56 13.62 19.17 3.34
CA PRO A 56 13.43 18.61 4.68
C PRO A 56 11.94 18.45 5.07
N ARG A 57 11.51 17.20 5.27
CA ARG A 57 10.48 16.71 6.20
C ARG A 57 10.26 15.25 5.85
N ILE A 58 10.42 14.38 6.85
CA ILE A 58 9.87 13.03 7.01
C ILE A 58 9.10 12.61 5.76
N ALA A 59 9.65 11.71 4.94
CA ALA A 59 8.79 11.04 3.95
C ALA A 59 7.58 10.55 4.75
N ALA A 60 6.38 11.02 4.39
CA ALA A 60 5.20 10.84 5.24
C ALA A 60 5.15 9.36 5.65
N ALA A 61 4.91 9.07 6.92
CA ALA A 61 4.90 7.68 7.41
C ALA A 61 3.98 6.80 6.53
N GLU A 62 2.96 7.40 5.91
CA GLU A 62 2.12 6.84 4.85
C GLU A 62 2.92 6.34 3.63
N HIS A 63 3.77 7.16 3.01
CA HIS A 63 4.61 6.77 1.88
C HIS A 63 5.64 5.69 2.24
N ILE A 64 6.19 5.73 3.47
CA ILE A 64 7.11 4.70 3.98
C ILE A 64 6.34 3.41 4.31
N SER A 65 5.10 3.50 4.81
CA SER A 65 4.24 2.34 5.09
C SER A 65 3.76 1.64 3.81
N GLU A 66 3.66 2.37 2.72
CA GLU A 66 3.38 1.86 1.37
C GLU A 66 4.65 1.39 0.64
N PHE A 67 5.80 1.34 1.32
CA PHE A 67 7.06 0.88 0.74
C PHE A 67 6.89 -0.48 0.06
N ASN A 68 7.05 -0.46 -1.26
CA ASN A 68 6.97 -1.62 -2.10
C ASN A 68 8.33 -1.91 -2.72
N GLU A 69 8.97 -2.95 -2.22
CA GLU A 69 10.24 -3.50 -2.70
C GLU A 69 10.24 -3.86 -4.19
N VAL A 70 9.05 -4.12 -4.75
CA VAL A 70 8.87 -4.48 -6.17
C VAL A 70 8.81 -3.25 -7.09
N ALA A 71 8.50 -2.07 -6.57
CA ALA A 71 8.46 -0.85 -7.37
C ALA A 71 9.88 -0.33 -7.59
N ARG A 72 10.19 0.19 -8.79
CA ARG A 72 11.45 0.92 -9.00
C ARG A 72 11.49 2.06 -7.97
N SER A 73 12.55 2.11 -7.16
CA SER A 73 12.74 3.20 -6.22
C SER A 73 12.58 4.53 -6.95
N PRO A 74 11.62 5.39 -6.57
CA PRO A 74 11.35 6.65 -7.27
C PRO A 74 12.54 7.61 -7.20
N PHE A 75 13.50 7.34 -6.32
CA PHE A 75 14.64 8.19 -6.04
C PHE A 75 15.93 7.76 -6.74
N VAL A 76 16.06 6.51 -7.21
CA VAL A 76 17.30 6.04 -7.85
C VAL A 76 17.07 5.93 -9.35
N LYS A 77 17.73 6.81 -10.12
CA LYS A 77 17.64 6.85 -11.58
C LYS A 77 19.00 6.62 -12.21
N LYS A 78 19.15 5.50 -12.93
CA LYS A 78 20.35 5.22 -13.72
C LYS A 78 20.61 6.33 -14.73
N HIS A 79 21.78 6.94 -14.66
CA HIS A 79 22.24 8.03 -15.52
C HIS A 79 23.08 7.50 -16.68
N LYS A 80 24.04 6.60 -16.40
CA LYS A 80 25.05 6.18 -17.37
C LYS A 80 25.60 4.78 -17.06
N THR A 81 25.98 4.04 -18.10
CA THR A 81 26.61 2.72 -17.98
C THR A 81 27.95 2.70 -18.73
N ILE A 82 28.96 2.12 -18.10
CA ILE A 82 30.27 1.83 -18.69
C ILE A 82 30.44 0.31 -18.69
N ILE A 83 30.83 -0.28 -19.83
CA ILE A 83 31.01 -1.73 -19.94
C ILE A 83 32.41 -2.06 -19.42
N HIS A 84 32.47 -2.80 -18.33
CA HIS A 84 33.71 -3.04 -17.60
C HIS A 84 34.35 -4.39 -18.02
N PRO A 85 35.68 -4.46 -18.17
CA PRO A 85 36.37 -5.72 -18.44
C PRO A 85 36.52 -6.52 -17.14
N GLY A 86 35.82 -7.66 -17.04
CA GLY A 86 35.85 -8.49 -15.82
C GLY A 86 34.94 -7.96 -14.70
N GLU A 87 34.83 -8.72 -13.61
CA GLU A 87 34.02 -8.34 -12.45
C GLU A 87 34.62 -7.12 -11.75
N VAL A 88 33.78 -6.31 -11.11
CA VAL A 88 34.22 -5.14 -10.35
C VAL A 88 34.20 -5.52 -8.87
N ASN A 89 35.32 -6.01 -8.39
CA ASN A 89 35.44 -6.52 -7.02
C ASN A 89 35.50 -5.39 -5.98
N ARG A 90 36.13 -4.26 -6.34
CA ARG A 90 36.10 -3.04 -5.52
C ARG A 90 36.20 -1.79 -6.39
N ILE A 91 35.51 -0.74 -5.97
CA ILE A 91 35.59 0.60 -6.57
C ILE A 91 35.83 1.65 -5.49
N ARG A 92 36.69 2.62 -5.78
CA ARG A 92 36.97 3.77 -4.90
C ARG A 92 37.04 5.06 -5.71
N GLU A 93 36.37 6.10 -5.23
CA GLU A 93 36.46 7.44 -5.81
C GLU A 93 37.70 8.17 -5.31
N LEU A 94 38.22 9.08 -6.13
CA LEU A 94 39.29 9.97 -5.73
C LEU A 94 38.71 11.15 -4.93
N PRO A 95 39.05 11.34 -3.63
CA PRO A 95 38.41 12.36 -2.80
C PRO A 95 38.61 13.81 -3.30
N GLN A 96 39.69 14.08 -4.04
CA GLN A 96 39.97 15.40 -4.62
C GLN A 96 39.21 15.66 -5.92
N ASN A 97 38.75 14.62 -6.62
CA ASN A 97 38.01 14.73 -7.87
C ASN A 97 37.09 13.52 -8.06
N SER A 98 35.81 13.69 -7.71
CA SER A 98 34.77 12.64 -7.75
C SER A 98 34.47 12.09 -9.15
N LYS A 99 35.06 12.66 -10.21
CA LYS A 99 34.95 12.15 -11.58
C LYS A 99 35.89 10.97 -11.83
N ILE A 100 36.96 10.85 -11.05
CA ILE A 100 37.97 9.81 -11.22
C ILE A 100 37.69 8.68 -10.23
N VAL A 101 37.56 7.46 -10.76
CA VAL A 101 37.35 6.25 -9.96
C VAL A 101 38.40 5.20 -10.31
N ALA A 102 38.86 4.46 -9.30
CA ALA A 102 39.68 3.26 -9.48
C ALA A 102 38.81 2.03 -9.30
N THR A 103 39.02 1.01 -10.14
CA THR A 103 38.39 -0.29 -10.02
C THR A 103 39.42 -1.41 -9.94
N HIS A 104 39.10 -2.36 -9.08
CA HIS A 104 39.76 -3.65 -8.98
C HIS A 104 38.95 -4.72 -9.71
N THR A 105 39.67 -5.66 -10.30
CA THR A 105 39.12 -6.64 -11.25
C THR A 105 39.74 -8.02 -10.99
N ASP A 106 39.27 -9.07 -11.65
CA ASP A 106 39.90 -10.40 -11.61
C ASP A 106 41.21 -10.49 -12.41
N SER A 107 41.99 -9.41 -12.42
CA SER A 107 43.26 -9.28 -13.13
C SER A 107 44.29 -8.56 -12.26
N PRO A 108 45.60 -8.71 -12.55
CA PRO A 108 46.66 -8.00 -11.80
C PRO A 108 46.70 -6.48 -12.07
N ASP A 109 45.92 -6.01 -13.04
CA ASP A 109 45.89 -4.61 -13.45
C ASP A 109 44.76 -3.85 -12.72
N VAL A 110 45.09 -2.68 -12.16
CA VAL A 110 44.09 -1.77 -11.55
C VAL A 110 43.70 -0.72 -12.59
N LEU A 111 42.40 -0.49 -12.76
CA LEU A 111 41.89 0.38 -13.83
C LEU A 111 41.41 1.72 -13.27
N ILE A 112 41.77 2.80 -13.94
CA ILE A 112 41.32 4.16 -13.62
C ILE A 112 40.38 4.64 -14.71
N TRP A 113 39.27 5.25 -14.29
CA TRP A 113 38.20 5.73 -15.15
C TRP A 113 37.89 7.19 -14.86
N ASP A 114 37.81 8.00 -15.91
CA ASP A 114 37.10 9.27 -15.89
C ASP A 114 35.63 9.02 -16.24
N VAL A 115 34.81 8.98 -15.20
CA VAL A 115 33.40 8.64 -15.27
C VAL A 115 32.62 9.60 -16.17
N GLU A 116 33.04 10.87 -16.30
CA GLU A 116 32.37 11.86 -17.14
C GLU A 116 32.76 11.71 -18.61
N ALA A 117 34.05 11.49 -18.90
CA ALA A 117 34.57 11.37 -20.27
C ALA A 117 34.06 10.12 -21.02
N GLN A 118 33.74 9.04 -20.31
CA GLN A 118 33.27 7.80 -20.92
C GLN A 118 31.92 7.99 -21.66
N PRO A 119 31.61 7.28 -22.74
CA PRO A 119 30.27 7.35 -23.35
C PRO A 119 29.26 6.50 -22.58
N ASN A 120 27.98 6.89 -22.57
CA ASN A 120 26.92 6.02 -22.07
C ASN A 120 26.70 4.85 -23.07
N ARG A 121 26.91 3.61 -22.63
CA ARG A 121 26.75 2.42 -23.46
C ARG A 121 25.57 1.57 -22.99
N GLN A 122 24.95 0.84 -23.92
CA GLN A 122 23.93 -0.15 -23.57
C GLN A 122 24.59 -1.51 -23.29
N PRO A 123 24.29 -2.16 -22.14
CA PRO A 123 24.90 -3.42 -21.76
C PRO A 123 24.21 -4.59 -22.50
N VAL A 124 24.67 -4.89 -23.71
CA VAL A 124 24.21 -6.03 -24.50
C VAL A 124 25.28 -7.12 -24.47
N LEU A 125 24.86 -8.39 -24.39
CA LEU A 125 25.77 -9.53 -24.41
C LEU A 125 26.65 -9.49 -25.69
N GLY A 126 27.98 -9.49 -25.53
CA GLY A 126 28.93 -9.39 -26.63
C GLY A 126 29.33 -7.96 -27.05
N ALA A 127 28.84 -6.93 -26.35
CA ALA A 127 29.31 -5.57 -26.56
C ALA A 127 30.81 -5.41 -26.21
N ALA A 128 31.52 -4.58 -26.97
CA ALA A 128 32.94 -4.34 -26.72
C ALA A 128 33.16 -3.58 -25.39
N PHE A 129 34.18 -4.00 -24.64
CA PHE A 129 34.57 -3.36 -23.38
C PHE A 129 34.86 -1.86 -23.58
N SER A 130 34.57 -1.07 -22.55
CA SER A 130 35.01 0.32 -22.51
C SER A 130 36.52 0.39 -22.29
N ARG A 131 37.12 1.45 -22.82
CA ARG A 131 38.57 1.67 -22.74
C ARG A 131 38.87 2.39 -21.42
N PRO A 132 39.69 1.83 -20.50
CA PRO A 132 40.09 2.54 -19.30
C PRO A 132 40.99 3.74 -19.66
N ASP A 133 40.90 4.79 -18.85
CA ASP A 133 41.66 6.03 -19.07
C ASP A 133 43.12 5.87 -18.66
N LEU A 134 43.39 5.00 -17.69
CA LEU A 134 44.74 4.63 -17.27
C LEU A 134 44.74 3.22 -16.65
N ILE A 135 45.80 2.45 -16.92
CA ILE A 135 46.02 1.10 -16.41
C ILE A 135 47.23 1.12 -15.47
N LEU A 136 47.06 0.70 -14.22
CA LEU A 136 48.12 0.62 -13.23
C LEU A 136 48.63 -0.82 -13.16
N ARG A 137 49.91 -1.02 -13.46
CA ARG A 137 50.56 -2.33 -13.39
C ARG A 137 51.49 -2.42 -12.19
N GLY A 138 51.53 -3.59 -11.57
CA GLY A 138 52.44 -3.85 -10.45
C GLY A 138 52.29 -5.23 -9.82
N HIS A 139 51.06 -5.74 -9.72
CA HIS A 139 50.80 -7.07 -9.15
C HIS A 139 51.24 -8.20 -10.08
N GLN A 140 51.62 -9.33 -9.48
CA GLN A 140 52.03 -10.55 -10.19
C GLN A 140 50.91 -11.59 -10.30
N GLU A 141 49.96 -11.54 -9.38
CA GLU A 141 48.78 -12.41 -9.32
C GLU A 141 47.52 -11.55 -9.28
N ASN A 142 46.36 -12.20 -9.40
CA ASN A 142 45.08 -11.50 -9.31
C ASN A 142 44.96 -10.82 -7.96
N ALA A 143 44.63 -9.54 -8.01
CA ALA A 143 44.41 -8.73 -6.84
C ALA A 143 42.92 -8.40 -6.83
N GLU A 144 42.16 -8.98 -5.89
CA GLU A 144 40.71 -9.01 -6.01
C GLU A 144 40.07 -7.85 -5.25
N PHE A 145 40.37 -7.64 -3.97
CA PHE A 145 39.55 -6.74 -3.15
C PHE A 145 40.27 -5.50 -2.60
N ALA A 146 41.54 -5.56 -2.24
CA ALA A 146 42.21 -4.46 -1.53
C ALA A 146 42.48 -3.23 -2.44
N LEU A 147 41.77 -2.12 -2.19
CA LEU A 147 41.91 -0.87 -2.96
C LEU A 147 41.59 0.36 -2.09
N ALA A 148 42.48 1.36 -2.11
CA ALA A 148 42.27 2.66 -1.49
C ALA A 148 42.82 3.83 -2.31
N MET A 149 42.13 4.97 -2.24
CA MET A 149 42.55 6.24 -2.82
C MET A 149 42.99 7.19 -1.70
N CYS A 150 44.12 7.88 -1.88
CA CYS A 150 44.62 8.79 -0.85
C CYS A 150 43.78 10.07 -0.77
N PRO A 151 43.33 10.51 0.43
CA PRO A 151 42.56 11.75 0.60
C PRO A 151 43.34 13.04 0.36
N LYS A 152 44.67 13.01 0.43
CA LYS A 152 45.52 14.22 0.34
C LYS A 152 46.21 14.40 -1.01
N GLU A 153 46.78 13.34 -1.54
CA GLU A 153 47.50 13.35 -2.80
C GLU A 153 46.89 12.32 -3.76
N PRO A 154 47.05 12.46 -5.08
CA PRO A 154 46.48 11.53 -6.05
C PRO A 154 47.32 10.24 -6.14
N PHE A 155 47.30 9.47 -5.04
CA PHE A 155 47.94 8.18 -4.91
C PHE A 155 46.89 7.08 -4.80
N VAL A 156 47.22 5.93 -5.38
CA VAL A 156 46.40 4.72 -5.38
C VAL A 156 47.16 3.63 -4.68
N LEU A 157 46.49 2.90 -3.78
CA LEU A 157 47.04 1.78 -3.05
C LEU A 157 46.22 0.53 -3.36
N SER A 158 46.90 -0.58 -3.57
CA SER A 158 46.27 -1.88 -3.77
C SER A 158 47.03 -2.98 -3.04
N GLY A 159 46.31 -4.02 -2.62
CA GLY A 159 46.86 -5.27 -2.14
C GLY A 159 46.46 -6.43 -3.06
N GLY A 160 47.30 -7.47 -3.14
CA GLY A 160 47.02 -8.63 -4.00
C GLY A 160 47.32 -9.97 -3.34
N LYS A 161 46.93 -11.04 -4.03
CA LYS A 161 47.30 -12.43 -3.69
C LYS A 161 48.80 -12.71 -3.76
N ASP A 162 49.53 -11.84 -4.45
CA ASP A 162 51.00 -11.83 -4.48
C ASP A 162 51.66 -11.34 -3.17
N LYS A 163 50.87 -11.16 -2.10
CA LYS A 163 51.29 -10.82 -0.74
C LYS A 163 51.96 -9.44 -0.64
N SER A 164 51.76 -8.62 -1.66
CA SER A 164 52.37 -7.31 -1.78
C SER A 164 51.33 -6.21 -1.75
N VAL A 165 51.75 -5.08 -1.18
CA VAL A 165 50.99 -3.83 -1.27
C VAL A 165 51.71 -2.94 -2.27
N VAL A 166 50.97 -2.39 -3.22
CA VAL A 166 51.53 -1.59 -4.32
C VAL A 166 50.95 -0.19 -4.29
N LEU A 167 51.82 0.80 -4.43
CA LEU A 167 51.50 2.23 -4.42
C LEU A 167 51.78 2.81 -5.80
N TRP A 168 50.83 3.55 -6.37
CA TRP A 168 50.99 4.31 -7.61
C TRP A 168 50.73 5.80 -7.39
N SER A 169 51.29 6.62 -8.28
CA SER A 169 51.00 8.04 -8.38
C SER A 169 50.30 8.33 -9.71
N ILE A 170 49.11 8.90 -9.65
CA ILE A 170 48.33 9.33 -10.82
C ILE A 170 48.33 10.85 -11.01
N HIS A 171 49.24 11.55 -10.31
CA HIS A 171 49.37 13.01 -10.36
C HIS A 171 49.51 13.53 -11.80
N ASP A 172 50.42 12.96 -12.58
CA ASP A 172 50.71 13.40 -13.95
C ASP A 172 49.48 13.28 -14.87
N HIS A 173 48.68 12.23 -14.69
CA HIS A 173 47.45 12.03 -15.45
C HIS A 173 46.41 13.11 -15.11
N ILE A 174 46.21 13.41 -13.82
CA ILE A 174 45.27 14.44 -13.37
C ILE A 174 45.72 15.83 -13.82
N SER A 175 47.01 16.14 -13.75
CA SER A 175 47.55 17.42 -14.23
C SER A 175 47.33 17.60 -15.73
N THR A 176 47.41 16.52 -16.52
CA THR A 176 47.16 16.55 -17.97
C THR A 176 45.68 16.82 -18.27
N LEU A 177 44.76 16.20 -17.54
CA LEU A 177 43.32 16.45 -17.66
C LEU A 177 42.92 17.90 -17.33
N ALA A 178 43.64 18.55 -16.40
CA ALA A 178 43.36 19.93 -16.01
C ALA A 178 43.76 20.98 -17.07
N LEU A 179 44.58 20.61 -18.06
CA LEU A 179 45.12 21.54 -19.07
C LEU A 179 44.29 21.60 -20.37
N GLU A 180 43.39 20.64 -20.64
CA GLU A 180 42.54 20.63 -21.85
C GLU A 180 41.04 20.45 -21.55
N PRO A 181 40.26 21.54 -21.36
CA PRO A 181 38.82 21.44 -21.13
C PRO A 181 37.95 21.29 -22.39
N GLY A 182 38.50 21.00 -23.58
CA GLY A 182 37.69 21.02 -24.80
C GLY A 182 38.37 20.71 -26.12
N ALA A 183 38.87 19.48 -26.31
CA ALA A 183 39.23 18.99 -27.64
C ALA A 183 38.74 17.55 -27.84
N THR A 184 37.62 17.41 -28.55
CA THR A 184 37.29 16.17 -29.28
C THR A 184 38.40 15.91 -30.30
N MET A 185 39.32 14.99 -30.01
CA MET A 185 40.35 14.58 -30.95
C MET A 185 40.06 13.19 -31.52
N SER A 186 39.87 13.18 -32.83
CA SER A 186 39.77 12.02 -33.72
C SER A 186 41.01 11.11 -33.63
N PRO A 187 40.88 9.80 -33.88
CA PRO A 187 41.99 8.87 -33.74
C PRO A 187 42.93 8.94 -34.95
N GLY A 188 44.16 9.38 -34.73
CA GLY A 188 45.22 9.25 -35.74
C GLY A 188 46.43 10.13 -35.51
N SER A 189 47.41 9.66 -34.75
CA SER A 189 48.81 9.63 -35.21
C SER A 189 49.71 8.90 -34.21
N SER A 190 50.61 8.13 -34.79
CA SER A 190 51.57 7.20 -34.22
C SER A 190 52.72 7.86 -33.47
N LEU A 191 53.15 7.29 -32.34
CA LEU A 191 54.51 7.40 -31.82
C LEU A 191 54.98 6.06 -31.19
N THR A 192 55.77 5.34 -31.98
CA THR A 192 56.84 4.37 -31.67
C THR A 192 56.72 3.44 -30.46
N SER A 193 56.37 2.18 -30.73
CA SER A 193 56.58 1.04 -29.83
C SER A 193 58.00 0.46 -29.96
N THR A 194 58.70 0.37 -28.83
CA THR A 194 59.87 -0.52 -28.68
C THR A 194 59.36 -1.89 -28.21
N LYS A 195 59.65 -2.93 -29.00
CA LYS A 195 59.30 -4.34 -28.73
C LYS A 195 60.15 -4.89 -27.58
N SER A 196 59.52 -5.60 -26.65
CA SER A 196 60.13 -6.76 -25.98
C SER A 196 59.18 -7.95 -26.04
N LYS A 197 59.75 -9.14 -26.31
CA LYS A 197 59.06 -10.41 -26.57
C LYS A 197 58.97 -11.23 -25.28
N GLY A 198 57.83 -11.89 -25.04
CA GLY A 198 57.78 -13.11 -24.23
C GLY A 198 56.39 -13.46 -23.68
N GLY A 199 55.91 -14.68 -23.94
CA GLY A 199 54.94 -15.38 -23.08
C GLY A 199 53.49 -15.38 -23.54
N ARG A 200 52.98 -16.57 -23.87
CA ARG A 200 51.65 -16.89 -24.41
C ARG A 200 50.59 -16.88 -23.29
N ASN A 201 49.54 -16.06 -23.40
CA ASN A 201 48.17 -16.32 -22.90
C ASN A 201 47.18 -15.48 -23.73
N ASN A 202 46.08 -16.12 -24.15
CA ASN A 202 45.10 -15.59 -25.11
C ASN A 202 44.07 -14.66 -24.41
N GLU A 203 44.50 -13.48 -24.00
CA GLU A 203 43.58 -12.37 -23.71
C GLU A 203 43.92 -11.21 -24.65
N LYS A 204 42.91 -10.64 -25.31
CA LYS A 204 43.12 -9.42 -26.09
C LYS A 204 43.60 -8.32 -25.14
N PRO A 205 44.75 -7.66 -25.40
CA PRO A 205 45.24 -6.61 -24.53
C PRO A 205 44.20 -5.48 -24.45
N ILE A 206 43.90 -5.05 -23.23
CA ILE A 206 43.08 -3.86 -22.97
C ILE A 206 43.89 -2.64 -23.43
N ASP A 207 43.41 -1.92 -24.45
CA ASP A 207 44.11 -0.76 -25.00
C ASP A 207 44.01 0.43 -24.00
N GLY A 208 45.11 0.92 -23.43
CA GLY A 208 45.11 2.07 -22.50
C GLY A 208 46.53 2.54 -22.18
N PRO A 209 46.74 3.80 -21.74
CA PRO A 209 48.05 4.22 -21.24
C PRO A 209 48.37 3.50 -19.92
N VAL A 210 49.63 3.15 -19.68
CA VAL A 210 50.06 2.29 -18.57
C VAL A 210 51.04 3.03 -17.66
N ILE A 211 50.85 2.93 -16.34
CA ILE A 211 51.78 3.44 -15.32
C ILE A 211 52.29 2.30 -14.44
N GLY A 212 53.59 2.34 -14.12
CA GLY A 212 54.25 1.40 -13.21
C GLY A 212 54.19 1.84 -11.74
N PRO A 213 54.55 0.95 -10.80
CA PRO A 213 54.40 1.21 -9.37
C PRO A 213 55.45 2.21 -8.87
N ARG A 214 55.03 3.11 -7.97
CA ARG A 214 55.90 4.02 -7.22
C ARG A 214 56.64 3.29 -6.09
N GLY A 215 55.99 2.32 -5.46
CA GLY A 215 56.56 1.49 -4.42
C GLY A 215 55.85 0.15 -4.31
N ILE A 216 56.61 -0.90 -4.00
CA ILE A 216 56.10 -2.24 -3.70
C ILE A 216 56.56 -2.58 -2.29
N TYR A 217 55.61 -2.91 -1.42
CA TYR A 217 55.81 -3.15 0.00
C TYR A 217 55.56 -4.63 0.28
N LYS A 218 56.47 -5.27 1.01
CA LYS A 218 56.44 -6.71 1.28
C LYS A 218 56.61 -6.96 2.77
N GLY A 219 55.68 -7.71 3.35
CA GLY A 219 55.66 -8.00 4.79
C GLY A 219 54.49 -8.84 5.27
N HIS A 220 53.45 -8.99 4.45
CA HIS A 220 52.44 -10.03 4.65
C HIS A 220 52.97 -11.40 4.21
N ASP A 221 52.51 -12.43 4.91
CA ASP A 221 52.87 -13.83 4.64
C ASP A 221 51.81 -14.55 3.80
N ASP A 222 50.64 -13.92 3.58
CA ASP A 222 49.53 -14.40 2.78
C ASP A 222 48.81 -13.25 2.04
N THR A 223 47.65 -13.53 1.40
CA THR A 223 46.85 -12.56 0.64
C THR A 223 46.54 -11.30 1.44
N VAL A 224 46.68 -10.14 0.78
CA VAL A 224 46.27 -8.85 1.35
C VAL A 224 44.80 -8.58 0.99
N GLU A 225 43.95 -8.54 2.00
CA GLU A 225 42.49 -8.42 1.86
C GLU A 225 42.01 -6.97 1.83
N ASP A 226 42.68 -6.08 2.59
CA ASP A 226 42.32 -4.67 2.62
C ASP A 226 43.52 -3.75 2.89
N VAL A 227 43.41 -2.50 2.41
CA VAL A 227 44.41 -1.45 2.55
C VAL A 227 43.74 -0.09 2.75
N GLN A 228 44.30 0.78 3.60
CA GLN A 228 43.76 2.14 3.81
C GLN A 228 44.87 3.15 4.12
N PHE A 229 44.75 4.35 3.54
CA PHE A 229 45.64 5.47 3.85
C PHE A 229 45.34 6.09 5.22
N CYS A 230 46.37 6.65 5.84
CA CYS A 230 46.18 7.52 6.99
C CYS A 230 45.47 8.82 6.54
N PRO A 231 44.35 9.22 7.17
CA PRO A 231 43.65 10.47 6.81
C PRO A 231 44.54 11.72 6.95
N SER A 232 45.54 11.67 7.84
CA SER A 232 46.42 12.80 8.14
C SER A 232 47.70 12.84 7.27
N SER A 233 48.06 11.79 6.53
CA SER A 233 49.34 11.69 5.82
C SER A 233 49.22 10.88 4.52
N SER A 234 49.81 11.36 3.42
CA SER A 234 49.85 10.62 2.14
C SER A 234 50.91 9.52 2.10
N GLN A 235 51.80 9.46 3.11
CA GLN A 235 52.92 8.52 3.17
C GLN A 235 52.70 7.39 4.17
N GLU A 236 51.71 7.49 5.05
CA GLU A 236 51.37 6.46 6.03
C GLU A 236 50.11 5.72 5.57
N PHE A 237 50.13 4.40 5.65
CA PHE A 237 49.00 3.54 5.31
C PHE A 237 49.05 2.24 6.11
N CYS A 238 47.97 1.49 6.11
CA CYS A 238 47.87 0.21 6.78
C CYS A 238 47.27 -0.86 5.87
N SER A 239 47.55 -2.12 6.18
CA SER A 239 47.05 -3.28 5.44
C SER A 239 46.75 -4.43 6.39
N VAL A 240 45.82 -5.28 5.96
CA VAL A 240 45.44 -6.53 6.63
C VAL A 240 45.35 -7.66 5.62
N GLY A 241 45.43 -8.89 6.09
CA GLY A 241 45.34 -10.07 5.24
C GLY A 241 45.01 -11.36 5.97
N ASP A 242 45.03 -12.45 5.21
CA ASP A 242 44.74 -13.81 5.68
C ASP A 242 45.78 -14.32 6.69
N ASP A 243 46.97 -13.70 6.73
CA ASP A 243 47.98 -13.94 7.77
C ASP A 243 47.58 -13.43 9.17
N SER A 244 46.34 -12.94 9.33
CA SER A 244 45.79 -12.42 10.58
C SER A 244 46.61 -11.27 11.17
N CYS A 245 47.39 -10.57 10.34
CA CYS A 245 48.25 -9.48 10.75
C CYS A 245 47.67 -8.11 10.36
N LEU A 246 47.84 -7.12 11.24
CA LEU A 246 47.66 -5.70 10.92
C LEU A 246 49.04 -5.06 10.78
N ILE A 247 49.32 -4.48 9.61
CA ILE A 247 50.60 -3.86 9.31
C ILE A 247 50.42 -2.36 9.06
N LEU A 248 51.23 -1.55 9.72
CA LEU A 248 51.36 -0.12 9.43
C LEU A 248 52.65 0.11 8.64
N TRP A 249 52.53 0.91 7.59
CA TRP A 249 53.58 1.24 6.65
C TRP A 249 53.86 2.73 6.66
N ASP A 250 55.12 3.07 6.41
CA ASP A 250 55.54 4.43 6.11
C ASP A 250 56.38 4.40 4.83
N ALA A 251 55.83 4.97 3.77
CA ALA A 251 56.47 5.05 2.46
C ALA A 251 57.84 5.74 2.49
N ARG A 252 58.11 6.59 3.51
CA ARG A 252 59.40 7.25 3.72
C ARG A 252 60.44 6.32 4.33
N ALA A 253 60.01 5.29 5.07
CA ALA A 253 60.88 4.33 5.75
C ALA A 253 61.36 3.18 4.84
N GLY A 254 60.80 3.08 3.62
CA GLY A 254 61.14 2.07 2.62
C GLY A 254 60.06 0.98 2.48
N SER A 255 60.42 -0.14 1.85
CA SER A 255 59.47 -1.23 1.53
C SER A 255 59.16 -2.20 2.69
N SER A 256 59.77 -2.01 3.87
CA SER A 256 59.59 -2.86 5.05
C SER A 256 58.50 -2.32 5.99
N PRO A 257 57.82 -3.20 6.76
CA PRO A 257 56.76 -2.78 7.67
C PRO A 257 57.30 -1.89 8.78
N ALA A 258 56.61 -0.77 9.07
CA ALA A 258 56.98 0.12 10.17
C ALA A 258 56.56 -0.47 11.52
N VAL A 259 55.35 -1.04 11.57
CA VAL A 259 54.84 -1.81 12.72
C VAL A 259 54.06 -3.01 12.17
N LYS A 260 54.38 -4.22 12.63
CA LYS A 260 53.60 -5.44 12.34
C LYS A 260 53.00 -5.95 13.65
N VAL A 261 51.67 -6.02 13.68
CA VAL A 261 50.88 -6.60 14.77
C VAL A 261 50.51 -8.02 14.34
N GLU A 262 51.14 -9.01 14.98
CA GLU A 262 50.85 -10.41 14.71
C GLU A 262 49.62 -10.87 15.51
N LYS A 263 48.78 -11.72 14.90
CA LYS A 263 47.55 -12.23 15.52
C LYS A 263 46.64 -11.11 16.02
N ALA A 264 46.37 -10.14 15.16
CA ALA A 264 45.39 -9.09 15.45
C ALA A 264 43.98 -9.68 15.63
N HIS A 265 43.68 -10.80 14.97
CA HIS A 265 42.47 -11.61 15.15
C HIS A 265 42.82 -13.10 15.27
N ASN A 266 41.81 -13.94 15.57
CA ASN A 266 41.97 -15.41 15.63
C ASN A 266 41.71 -16.11 14.28
N ALA A 267 41.37 -15.34 13.25
CA ALA A 267 41.10 -15.79 11.89
C ALA A 267 41.46 -14.65 10.90
N ASP A 268 41.27 -14.93 9.62
CA ASP A 268 41.54 -14.04 8.49
C ASP A 268 40.85 -12.68 8.67
N ILE A 269 41.53 -11.60 8.28
CA ILE A 269 41.03 -10.23 8.44
C ILE A 269 40.64 -9.73 7.05
N HIS A 270 39.34 -9.52 6.82
CA HIS A 270 38.81 -9.16 5.51
C HIS A 270 38.75 -7.65 5.24
N CYS A 271 38.61 -6.84 6.30
CA CYS A 271 38.39 -5.41 6.13
C CYS A 271 39.04 -4.58 7.23
N LEU A 272 39.40 -3.34 6.88
CA LEU A 272 39.98 -2.38 7.79
C LEU A 272 39.53 -0.96 7.47
N ASP A 273 39.42 -0.10 8.48
CA ASP A 273 39.22 1.33 8.25
C ASP A 273 39.89 2.20 9.31
N TRP A 274 40.40 3.35 8.87
CA TRP A 274 41.14 4.29 9.71
C TRP A 274 40.24 5.48 10.05
N ASN A 275 40.09 5.78 11.35
CA ASN A 275 39.20 6.84 11.80
C ASN A 275 39.59 8.22 11.19
N PRO A 276 38.67 8.87 10.46
CA PRO A 276 38.94 10.14 9.77
C PRO A 276 39.09 11.33 10.72
N HIS A 277 38.54 11.24 11.94
CA HIS A 277 38.58 12.32 12.93
C HIS A 277 39.71 12.15 13.95
N ASP A 278 39.99 10.92 14.37
CA ASP A 278 41.07 10.59 15.30
C ASP A 278 42.01 9.56 14.68
N ALA A 279 43.11 10.05 14.11
CA ALA A 279 44.11 9.22 13.44
C ALA A 279 44.79 8.18 14.35
N ASN A 280 44.47 8.12 15.65
CA ASN A 280 44.97 7.07 16.53
C ASN A 280 44.17 5.77 16.44
N PHE A 281 42.90 5.80 16.02
CA PHE A 281 42.04 4.61 16.03
C PHE A 281 41.93 3.93 14.65
N ILE A 282 42.07 2.61 14.67
CA ILE A 282 41.95 1.73 13.50
C ILE A 282 40.94 0.62 13.84
N LEU A 283 40.06 0.30 12.89
CA LEU A 283 39.14 -0.84 12.99
C LEU A 283 39.59 -1.95 12.06
N THR A 284 39.40 -3.19 12.50
CA THR A 284 39.59 -4.40 11.69
C THR A 284 38.41 -5.34 11.89
N GLY A 285 37.91 -5.92 10.79
CA GLY A 285 36.86 -6.94 10.79
C GLY A 285 37.38 -8.26 10.26
N SER A 286 36.95 -9.37 10.88
CA SER A 286 37.53 -10.70 10.63
C SER A 286 36.46 -11.78 10.44
N ALA A 287 36.91 -12.90 9.86
CA ALA A 287 36.21 -14.17 9.82
C ALA A 287 35.90 -14.76 11.22
N ASP A 288 36.48 -14.23 12.30
CA ASP A 288 36.15 -14.62 13.68
C ASP A 288 34.82 -14.03 14.21
N ASN A 289 34.04 -13.40 13.32
CA ASN A 289 32.74 -12.74 13.55
C ASN A 289 32.82 -11.46 14.40
N THR A 290 34.02 -10.89 14.59
CA THR A 290 34.21 -9.78 15.53
C THR A 290 34.92 -8.61 14.87
N VAL A 291 34.70 -7.42 15.44
CA VAL A 291 35.42 -6.20 15.04
C VAL A 291 36.36 -5.82 16.18
N HIS A 292 37.60 -5.51 15.87
CA HIS A 292 38.59 -5.03 16.84
C HIS A 292 38.91 -3.57 16.59
N MET A 293 39.07 -2.82 17.68
CA MET A 293 39.54 -1.43 17.64
C MET A 293 40.93 -1.35 18.23
N PHE A 294 41.87 -0.81 17.47
CA PHE A 294 43.27 -0.64 17.86
C PHE A 294 43.60 0.84 18.04
N ASP A 295 44.46 1.14 19.02
CA ASP A 295 45.07 2.46 19.18
C ASP A 295 46.53 2.38 18.71
N ARG A 296 46.87 3.10 17.66
CA ARG A 296 48.20 3.08 17.04
C ARG A 296 49.33 3.43 18.02
N ARG A 297 49.04 4.21 19.06
CA ARG A 297 50.03 4.64 20.07
C ARG A 297 50.46 3.49 20.98
N ASN A 298 49.65 2.44 21.06
CA ASN A 298 49.87 1.29 21.93
C ASN A 298 50.18 0.00 21.15
N LEU A 299 50.49 0.12 19.85
CA LEU A 299 50.89 -1.02 19.04
C LEU A 299 52.38 -1.31 19.26
N THR A 300 52.70 -2.46 19.86
CA THR A 300 54.08 -2.91 20.04
C THR A 300 54.55 -3.69 18.82
N SER A 301 55.71 -3.32 18.28
CA SER A 301 56.37 -4.03 17.17
C SER A 301 56.72 -5.47 17.61
N GLY A 302 56.08 -6.49 17.02
CA GLY A 302 56.41 -7.91 17.24
C GLY A 302 55.74 -8.58 18.45
N GLY A 303 54.60 -8.06 18.92
CA GLY A 303 53.78 -8.70 19.96
C GLY A 303 52.35 -9.00 19.51
N VAL A 304 51.66 -9.88 20.24
CA VAL A 304 50.19 -10.07 20.12
C VAL A 304 49.53 -8.77 20.58
N GLY A 305 49.12 -7.94 19.62
CA GLY A 305 48.51 -6.64 19.92
C GLY A 305 47.17 -6.84 20.62
N SER A 306 47.01 -6.30 21.84
CA SER A 306 45.71 -6.31 22.51
C SER A 306 44.82 -5.20 21.93
N PRO A 307 43.64 -5.50 21.38
CA PRO A 307 42.71 -4.46 20.95
C PRO A 307 42.21 -3.65 22.14
N VAL A 308 41.92 -2.37 21.92
CA VAL A 308 41.28 -1.48 22.90
C VAL A 308 39.90 -2.02 23.27
N HIS A 309 39.16 -2.50 22.27
CA HIS A 309 37.88 -3.16 22.47
C HIS A 309 37.61 -4.20 21.39
N LYS A 310 36.87 -5.24 21.76
CA LYS A 310 36.36 -6.29 20.88
C LYS A 310 34.84 -6.19 20.82
N PHE A 311 34.30 -5.89 19.65
CA PHE A 311 32.87 -5.80 19.42
C PHE A 311 32.32 -7.14 18.97
N GLU A 312 31.46 -7.71 19.79
CA GLU A 312 30.81 -9.00 19.55
C GLU A 312 29.32 -8.75 19.26
N GLY A 313 28.83 -9.18 18.10
CA GLY A 313 27.42 -9.00 17.75
C GLY A 313 27.00 -9.54 16.38
N HIS A 314 27.96 -9.83 15.51
CA HIS A 314 27.74 -10.61 14.30
C HIS A 314 27.76 -12.12 14.59
N SER A 315 27.05 -12.88 13.77
CA SER A 315 27.02 -14.35 13.84
C SER A 315 27.80 -15.04 12.72
N ALA A 316 28.38 -14.27 11.80
CA ALA A 316 29.18 -14.74 10.67
C ALA A 316 30.30 -13.72 10.35
N ALA A 317 31.12 -14.03 9.35
CA ALA A 317 32.32 -13.27 9.00
C ALA A 317 32.00 -11.80 8.68
N VAL A 318 32.81 -10.88 9.21
CA VAL A 318 32.66 -9.44 8.95
C VAL A 318 33.36 -9.08 7.65
N LEU A 319 32.62 -8.56 6.68
CA LEU A 319 33.09 -8.31 5.31
C LEU A 319 33.51 -6.85 5.09
N CYS A 320 32.87 -5.89 5.77
CA CYS A 320 33.21 -4.48 5.65
C CYS A 320 33.05 -3.74 6.99
N VAL A 321 33.97 -2.82 7.27
CA VAL A 321 33.91 -1.89 8.41
C VAL A 321 34.20 -0.48 7.92
N GLN A 322 33.44 0.51 8.39
CA GLN A 322 33.67 1.92 8.04
C GLN A 322 33.28 2.87 9.17
N TRP A 323 34.18 3.80 9.48
CA TRP A 323 33.91 4.92 10.38
C TRP A 323 32.90 5.89 9.78
N SER A 324 32.07 6.49 10.64
CA SER A 324 31.21 7.58 10.23
C SER A 324 32.05 8.82 9.89
N PRO A 325 31.80 9.49 8.74
CA PRO A 325 32.50 10.71 8.37
C PRO A 325 32.06 11.95 9.17
N ASP A 326 30.95 11.85 9.93
CA ASP A 326 30.39 12.96 10.71
C ASP A 326 30.66 12.84 12.22
N LYS A 327 30.81 11.61 12.71
CA LYS A 327 30.92 11.32 14.15
C LYS A 327 32.14 10.45 14.44
N SER A 328 33.06 11.00 15.22
CA SER A 328 34.29 10.33 15.64
C SER A 328 34.10 9.04 16.45
N SER A 329 32.93 8.86 17.09
CA SER A 329 32.64 7.68 17.93
C SER A 329 31.89 6.55 17.24
N VAL A 330 31.35 6.81 16.04
CA VAL A 330 30.38 5.91 15.39
C VAL A 330 31.02 5.20 14.21
N PHE A 331 30.75 3.91 14.06
CA PHE A 331 31.16 3.14 12.90
C PHE A 331 30.10 2.10 12.53
N GLY A 332 30.12 1.65 11.27
CA GLY A 332 29.31 0.55 10.77
C GLY A 332 30.14 -0.71 10.58
N SER A 333 29.50 -1.88 10.67
CA SER A 333 30.06 -3.16 10.26
C SER A 333 29.00 -4.00 9.54
N SER A 334 29.37 -4.62 8.42
CA SER A 334 28.53 -5.54 7.66
C SER A 334 29.14 -6.94 7.64
N ALA A 335 28.29 -7.97 7.59
CA ALA A 335 28.73 -9.35 7.67
C ALA A 335 27.90 -10.29 6.78
N GLU A 336 28.37 -11.53 6.69
CA GLU A 336 27.68 -12.63 5.99
C GLU A 336 26.35 -13.04 6.64
N ASP A 337 26.04 -12.56 7.84
CA ASP A 337 24.79 -12.85 8.55
C ASP A 337 23.57 -12.05 8.02
N GLY A 338 23.80 -11.19 7.02
CA GLY A 338 22.81 -10.32 6.40
C GLY A 338 22.46 -9.08 7.23
N PHE A 339 23.27 -8.75 8.25
CA PHE A 339 23.06 -7.57 9.08
C PHE A 339 24.13 -6.51 8.85
N LEU A 340 23.70 -5.25 8.94
CA LEU A 340 24.60 -4.10 9.08
C LEU A 340 24.39 -3.51 10.48
N ASN A 341 25.41 -3.62 11.32
CA ASN A 341 25.40 -3.10 12.68
C ASN A 341 26.06 -1.71 12.71
N ILE A 342 25.43 -0.78 13.43
CA ILE A 342 25.99 0.54 13.74
C ILE A 342 26.35 0.57 15.21
N TRP A 343 27.58 0.95 15.48
CA TRP A 343 28.19 0.96 16.80
C TRP A 343 28.52 2.38 17.23
N ASP A 344 28.50 2.60 18.53
CA ASP A 344 28.92 3.85 19.17
C ASP A 344 29.78 3.49 20.39
N TYR A 345 31.11 3.60 20.21
CA TYR A 345 32.04 3.09 21.23
C TYR A 345 32.05 3.94 22.51
N GLU A 346 31.59 5.19 22.47
CA GLU A 346 31.46 6.05 23.66
C GLU A 346 30.34 5.59 24.61
N LYS A 347 29.45 4.70 24.15
CA LYS A 347 28.38 4.11 24.97
C LYS A 347 28.82 2.86 25.70
N ILE A 348 30.01 2.34 25.41
CA ILE A 348 30.58 1.19 26.12
C ILE A 348 30.80 1.58 27.59
N GLY A 349 30.24 0.80 28.51
CA GLY A 349 30.45 0.97 29.96
C GLY A 349 29.56 2.01 30.67
N LYS A 350 28.70 2.77 29.95
CA LYS A 350 27.70 3.64 30.59
C LYS A 350 26.47 2.82 30.99
N LYS A 351 26.06 2.86 32.28
CA LYS A 351 24.79 2.26 32.73
C LYS A 351 23.63 2.97 31.99
N GLN A 352 22.81 2.21 31.28
CA GLN A 352 21.60 2.72 30.63
C GLN A 352 20.57 3.12 31.69
N ASP A 353 20.58 4.39 32.09
CA ASP A 353 19.50 5.00 32.88
C ASP A 353 18.38 5.47 31.95
N THR A 354 17.63 4.54 31.35
CA THR A 354 16.39 4.86 30.64
C THR A 354 15.22 3.99 31.10
N VAL A 355 14.17 4.69 31.50
CA VAL A 355 12.88 4.18 31.94
C VAL A 355 12.18 3.46 30.78
N GLY A 356 12.04 2.15 30.86
CA GLY A 356 11.20 1.34 29.96
C GLY A 356 11.97 0.27 29.18
N TYR A 357 11.71 -0.99 29.53
CA TYR A 357 12.20 -2.23 28.91
C TYR A 357 13.73 -2.43 28.83
N LYS A 358 14.24 -3.29 29.73
CA LYS A 358 15.55 -3.92 29.58
C LYS A 358 15.55 -4.76 28.29
N ALA A 359 16.24 -4.32 27.24
CA ALA A 359 16.68 -5.21 26.18
C ALA A 359 17.76 -6.12 26.78
N ALA A 360 17.36 -7.28 27.30
CA ALA A 360 18.21 -8.09 28.18
C ALA A 360 19.50 -8.63 27.53
N ASN A 361 19.69 -8.54 26.20
CA ASN A 361 20.76 -9.22 25.48
C ASN A 361 21.45 -8.39 24.36
N ALA A 362 21.36 -7.06 24.34
CA ALA A 362 22.07 -6.27 23.31
C ALA A 362 23.57 -6.13 23.64
N PRO A 363 24.49 -6.37 22.70
CA PRO A 363 25.93 -6.23 22.96
C PRO A 363 26.31 -4.77 23.25
N PRO A 364 27.31 -4.55 24.13
CA PRO A 364 27.70 -3.21 24.54
C PRO A 364 28.19 -2.38 23.34
N GLY A 365 27.73 -1.13 23.24
CA GLY A 365 28.09 -0.22 22.15
C GLY A 365 27.26 -0.38 20.87
N LEU A 366 26.40 -1.41 20.73
CA LEU A 366 25.50 -1.51 19.58
C LEU A 366 24.42 -0.42 19.65
N PHE A 367 24.40 0.44 18.64
CA PHE A 367 23.46 1.55 18.53
C PHE A 367 22.24 1.19 17.67
N PHE A 368 22.46 0.56 16.52
CA PHE A 368 21.40 0.20 15.58
C PHE A 368 21.77 -1.05 14.79
N ARG A 369 20.77 -1.85 14.38
CA ARG A 369 20.96 -3.02 13.51
C ARG A 369 20.00 -2.93 12.34
N HIS A 370 20.55 -2.79 11.15
CA HIS A 370 19.82 -2.86 9.90
C HIS A 370 19.66 -4.33 9.47
N ALA A 371 18.43 -4.75 9.17
CA ALA A 371 18.04 -6.12 8.83
C ALA A 371 17.24 -6.19 7.52
N GLY A 372 17.49 -5.23 6.61
CA GLY A 372 16.81 -5.14 5.32
C GLY A 372 17.39 -6.02 4.22
N HIS A 373 18.55 -6.64 4.43
CA HIS A 373 19.13 -7.58 3.48
C HIS A 373 18.67 -9.01 3.75
N ARG A 374 18.49 -9.79 2.69
CA ARG A 374 18.11 -11.21 2.78
C ARG A 374 19.32 -12.13 2.67
N ASP A 375 20.35 -11.71 1.95
CA ASP A 375 21.64 -12.40 1.87
C ASP A 375 22.78 -11.56 2.51
N LYS A 376 24.02 -12.04 2.40
CA LYS A 376 25.24 -11.41 2.90
C LYS A 376 25.39 -9.97 2.39
N VAL A 377 25.79 -9.07 3.29
CA VAL A 377 26.01 -7.65 2.96
C VAL A 377 27.47 -7.44 2.59
N VAL A 378 27.73 -7.29 1.29
CA VAL A 378 29.08 -7.32 0.70
C VAL A 378 29.84 -6.02 0.95
N ASP A 379 29.21 -4.87 0.71
CA ASP A 379 29.81 -3.56 0.97
C ASP A 379 28.75 -2.56 1.40
N PHE A 380 29.17 -1.50 2.08
CA PHE A 380 28.34 -0.35 2.37
C PHE A 380 29.19 0.92 2.42
N HIS A 381 28.56 2.07 2.20
CA HIS A 381 29.24 3.36 2.25
C HIS A 381 28.39 4.43 2.93
N TRP A 382 29.03 5.22 3.79
CA TRP A 382 28.42 6.40 4.39
C TRP A 382 28.32 7.55 3.38
N ASN A 383 27.21 8.28 3.39
CA ASN A 383 27.12 9.52 2.64
C ASN A 383 27.88 10.63 3.39
N THR A 384 28.90 11.21 2.74
CA THR A 384 29.72 12.29 3.32
C THR A 384 29.01 13.65 3.31
N SER A 385 28.01 13.83 2.45
CA SER A 385 27.23 15.07 2.35
C SER A 385 25.99 15.05 3.23
N ASP A 386 25.53 13.86 3.61
CA ASP A 386 24.31 13.68 4.38
C ASP A 386 24.50 12.73 5.58
N PRO A 387 24.53 13.28 6.82
CA PRO A 387 24.70 12.48 8.01
C PRO A 387 23.62 11.41 8.17
N TRP A 388 24.06 10.20 8.56
CA TRP A 388 23.24 9.00 8.78
C TRP A 388 22.67 8.32 7.53
N THR A 389 22.96 8.83 6.34
CA THR A 389 22.57 8.17 5.09
C THR A 389 23.63 7.13 4.71
N ILE A 390 23.20 5.89 4.47
CA ILE A 390 24.06 4.74 4.14
C ILE A 390 23.50 4.08 2.86
N ALA A 391 24.39 3.73 1.94
CA ALA A 391 24.10 2.81 0.85
C ALA A 391 24.75 1.46 1.15
N SER A 392 24.00 0.37 1.12
CA SER A 392 24.50 -1.00 1.37
C SER A 392 24.01 -1.95 0.28
N VAL A 393 24.82 -2.95 -0.05
CA VAL A 393 24.55 -3.91 -1.13
C VAL A 393 24.67 -5.35 -0.63
N SER A 394 23.85 -6.26 -1.17
CA SER A 394 23.88 -7.69 -0.88
C SER A 394 23.78 -8.54 -2.14
N ASP A 395 24.24 -9.79 -2.03
CA ASP A 395 24.33 -10.75 -3.14
C ASP A 395 23.00 -11.50 -3.41
N ASP A 396 21.85 -10.83 -3.28
CA ASP A 396 20.50 -11.42 -3.43
C ASP A 396 20.19 -11.78 -4.91
N CYS A 397 21.05 -12.56 -5.57
CA CYS A 397 20.93 -13.01 -6.95
C CYS A 397 20.50 -14.49 -6.97
N GLY A 398 19.24 -14.75 -6.62
CA GLY A 398 18.69 -16.11 -6.76
C GLY A 398 17.33 -16.39 -6.14
N SER A 399 16.90 -15.64 -5.11
CA SER A 399 15.57 -15.82 -4.53
C SER A 399 14.59 -14.79 -5.09
N THR A 400 13.82 -15.23 -6.08
CA THR A 400 12.62 -14.61 -6.67
C THR A 400 11.91 -13.60 -5.75
N GLY A 401 12.06 -12.29 -6.02
CA GLY A 401 11.41 -11.25 -5.22
C GLY A 401 11.27 -9.86 -5.86
N GLY A 402 11.78 -9.63 -7.08
CA GLY A 402 11.54 -8.40 -7.84
C GLY A 402 10.40 -8.61 -8.83
N GLY A 403 9.27 -7.92 -8.65
CA GLY A 403 8.02 -8.17 -9.40
C GLY A 403 8.00 -7.69 -10.86
N GLY A 404 8.79 -8.37 -11.66
CA GLY A 404 8.26 -9.06 -12.82
C GLY A 404 8.55 -10.53 -12.63
N THR A 405 7.57 -11.39 -12.87
CA THR A 405 7.83 -12.83 -12.88
C THR A 405 8.61 -13.16 -14.15
N LEU A 406 9.78 -13.77 -13.97
CA LEU A 406 10.52 -14.39 -15.06
C LEU A 406 9.80 -15.66 -15.49
N GLN A 407 10.12 -16.16 -16.68
CA GLN A 407 9.54 -17.39 -17.18
C GLN A 407 9.88 -18.56 -16.21
N GLY A 408 8.86 -19.28 -15.76
CA GLY A 408 8.97 -20.39 -14.80
C GLY A 408 8.69 -20.04 -13.34
N ASP A 409 8.53 -18.75 -12.99
CA ASP A 409 8.23 -18.36 -11.61
C ASP A 409 6.88 -18.90 -11.13
N PRO A 410 6.79 -19.44 -9.90
CA PRO A 410 5.54 -19.98 -9.37
C PRO A 410 4.54 -18.86 -9.01
N LEU A 411 3.34 -18.94 -9.56
CA LEU A 411 2.20 -18.08 -9.27
C LEU A 411 1.17 -18.82 -8.42
N TYR A 412 0.85 -18.26 -7.26
CA TYR A 412 -0.12 -18.84 -6.34
C TYR A 412 -1.50 -18.21 -6.51
N VAL A 413 -2.49 -19.02 -6.91
CA VAL A 413 -3.89 -18.58 -6.93
C VAL A 413 -4.45 -18.64 -5.51
N LYS A 414 -5.20 -17.62 -5.12
CA LYS A 414 -5.91 -17.57 -3.85
C LYS A 414 -7.41 -17.79 -4.08
N VAL A 415 -8.07 -18.47 -3.17
CA VAL A 415 -9.54 -18.62 -3.16
C VAL A 415 -10.15 -17.63 -2.16
N ASN A 416 -11.35 -17.14 -2.43
CA ASN A 416 -12.05 -16.20 -1.53
C ASN A 416 -13.35 -16.81 -0.99
N LYS A 417 -14.45 -16.65 -1.72
CA LYS A 417 -15.78 -17.05 -1.25
C LYS A 417 -16.71 -17.47 -2.39
N LEU A 418 -17.75 -18.20 -2.03
CA LEU A 418 -18.89 -18.52 -2.86
C LEU A 418 -19.93 -17.41 -2.72
N SER A 419 -20.39 -16.82 -3.81
CA SER A 419 -21.40 -15.75 -3.80
C SER A 419 -22.55 -16.05 -4.77
N SER A 420 -23.77 -15.68 -4.40
CA SER A 420 -24.98 -15.88 -5.23
C SER A 420 -25.83 -14.62 -5.21
N THR A 421 -26.37 -14.22 -6.37
CA THR A 421 -27.30 -13.10 -6.50
C THR A 421 -28.71 -13.44 -6.01
N LYS A 422 -29.07 -14.74 -5.93
CA LYS A 422 -30.37 -15.21 -5.43
C LYS A 422 -30.44 -15.26 -3.91
N THR A 423 -29.33 -15.60 -3.26
CA THR A 423 -29.33 -15.78 -1.80
C THR A 423 -28.56 -14.72 -1.05
N GLN A 424 -27.65 -13.96 -1.68
CA GLN A 424 -26.90 -12.87 -1.02
C GLN A 424 -26.14 -13.29 0.26
N LEU A 425 -25.94 -14.59 0.47
CA LEU A 425 -25.26 -15.18 1.61
C LEU A 425 -23.96 -15.77 1.10
N PRO A 426 -22.79 -15.19 1.42
CA PRO A 426 -21.53 -15.76 1.00
C PRO A 426 -21.18 -16.99 1.85
N TYR A 427 -20.52 -17.97 1.26
CA TYR A 427 -19.99 -19.15 1.96
C TYR A 427 -18.50 -19.29 1.69
N ASP A 428 -17.77 -19.92 2.61
CA ASP A 428 -16.36 -20.19 2.41
C ASP A 428 -16.16 -21.11 1.19
N TYR A 429 -15.05 -20.93 0.48
CA TYR A 429 -14.75 -21.78 -0.68
C TYR A 429 -14.74 -23.27 -0.29
N TYR A 430 -14.13 -23.60 0.86
CA TYR A 430 -14.03 -24.97 1.38
C TYR A 430 -15.25 -25.49 2.13
N TYR A 431 -16.36 -24.72 2.15
CA TYR A 431 -17.67 -25.21 2.58
C TYR A 431 -18.15 -26.35 1.67
N LEU A 432 -17.92 -26.22 0.37
CA LEU A 432 -18.10 -27.30 -0.58
C LEU A 432 -16.89 -28.25 -0.54
N ASN A 433 -17.11 -29.52 -0.86
CA ASN A 433 -16.09 -30.58 -0.80
C ASN A 433 -15.10 -30.52 -1.98
N TYR A 434 -14.47 -29.35 -2.17
CA TYR A 434 -13.37 -29.13 -3.11
C TYR A 434 -12.05 -29.71 -2.58
N CYS A 435 -11.03 -29.73 -3.44
CA CYS A 435 -9.67 -30.13 -3.09
C CYS A 435 -9.06 -29.15 -2.07
N LYS A 436 -8.53 -29.66 -0.95
CA LYS A 436 -7.95 -28.85 0.14
C LYS A 436 -6.42 -29.00 0.15
N PRO A 437 -5.65 -27.91 0.38
CA PRO A 437 -4.22 -28.01 0.64
C PRO A 437 -3.94 -28.65 2.01
N SER A 438 -2.70 -29.06 2.27
CA SER A 438 -2.29 -29.72 3.53
C SER A 438 -2.57 -28.87 4.77
N LYS A 439 -2.41 -27.54 4.66
CA LYS A 439 -2.76 -26.56 5.68
C LYS A 439 -3.43 -25.36 5.01
N ILE A 440 -4.60 -24.98 5.52
CA ILE A 440 -5.32 -23.78 5.09
C ILE A 440 -4.75 -22.60 5.87
N LEU A 441 -4.25 -21.60 5.15
CA LEU A 441 -3.68 -20.36 5.66
C LEU A 441 -4.59 -19.21 5.23
N ASN A 442 -5.03 -18.41 6.19
CA ASN A 442 -5.86 -17.24 5.95
C ASN A 442 -4.98 -15.98 5.86
N ASN A 443 -5.14 -15.21 4.79
CA ASN A 443 -4.34 -14.03 4.47
C ASN A 443 -5.19 -12.73 4.49
N ALA A 444 -6.16 -12.59 5.40
CA ALA A 444 -6.91 -11.35 5.53
C ALA A 444 -6.00 -10.20 5.99
N GLU A 445 -5.98 -9.09 5.24
CA GLU A 445 -5.02 -7.99 5.45
C GLU A 445 -5.63 -6.84 6.28
N ASN A 446 -6.95 -6.60 6.20
CA ASN A 446 -7.58 -5.47 6.89
C ASN A 446 -9.01 -5.71 7.41
N LEU A 447 -9.48 -4.81 8.28
CA LEU A 447 -10.80 -4.86 8.92
C LEU A 447 -11.95 -4.88 7.90
N GLY A 448 -11.85 -4.08 6.84
CA GLY A 448 -12.88 -3.96 5.82
C GLY A 448 -13.09 -5.22 5.00
N GLU A 449 -12.02 -5.99 4.71
CA GLU A 449 -12.14 -7.32 4.09
C GLU A 449 -12.96 -8.27 4.96
N VAL A 450 -12.69 -8.27 6.27
CA VAL A 450 -13.44 -9.11 7.23
C VAL A 450 -14.91 -8.67 7.32
N LEU A 451 -15.20 -7.38 7.32
CA LEU A 451 -16.58 -6.86 7.33
C LEU A 451 -17.35 -7.13 6.02
N ARG A 452 -16.64 -7.27 4.89
CA ARG A 452 -17.22 -7.71 3.61
C ARG A 452 -17.43 -9.23 3.54
N GLY A 453 -16.97 -9.97 4.55
CA GLY A 453 -16.98 -11.43 4.57
C GLY A 453 -16.03 -12.03 3.53
N ASP A 454 -14.93 -11.34 3.21
CA ASP A 454 -13.86 -11.89 2.38
C ASP A 454 -12.98 -12.83 3.24
N ARG A 455 -12.69 -14.01 2.69
CA ARG A 455 -11.95 -15.10 3.34
C ARG A 455 -10.89 -15.60 2.37
N ILE A 456 -9.80 -14.85 2.30
CA ILE A 456 -8.73 -15.13 1.33
C ILE A 456 -7.86 -16.26 1.87
N GLU A 457 -7.92 -17.40 1.22
CA GLU A 457 -7.21 -18.61 1.63
C GLU A 457 -6.29 -19.11 0.50
N ASN A 458 -5.24 -19.84 0.87
CA ASN A 458 -4.36 -20.49 -0.10
C ASN A 458 -5.12 -21.59 -0.86
N SER A 459 -4.85 -21.73 -2.16
CA SER A 459 -5.46 -22.77 -2.99
C SER A 459 -4.45 -23.85 -3.40
N VAL A 460 -4.97 -24.89 -4.03
CA VAL A 460 -4.19 -25.99 -4.65
C VAL A 460 -3.76 -25.67 -6.09
N TYR A 461 -4.21 -24.54 -6.65
CA TYR A 461 -3.88 -24.13 -8.00
C TYR A 461 -2.58 -23.32 -8.00
N THR A 462 -1.55 -23.87 -8.63
CA THR A 462 -0.22 -23.27 -8.81
C THR A 462 0.07 -23.17 -10.30
N PHE A 463 0.38 -21.97 -10.78
CA PHE A 463 0.77 -21.74 -12.17
C PHE A 463 2.27 -21.47 -12.25
N GLU A 464 2.87 -21.69 -13.41
CA GLU A 464 4.25 -21.32 -13.71
C GLU A 464 4.22 -20.23 -14.77
N MET A 465 4.86 -19.10 -14.51
CA MET A 465 4.74 -17.92 -15.35
C MET A 465 5.20 -18.21 -16.78
N ARG A 466 4.40 -17.82 -17.78
CA ARG A 466 4.67 -18.03 -19.22
C ARG A 466 4.81 -19.50 -19.63
N GLU A 467 4.43 -20.44 -18.77
CA GLU A 467 4.42 -21.87 -19.08
C GLU A 467 2.98 -22.37 -19.17
N ASP A 468 2.57 -22.77 -20.38
CA ASP A 468 1.26 -23.36 -20.59
C ASP A 468 1.23 -24.74 -19.92
N GLN A 469 0.35 -24.92 -18.95
CA GLN A 469 0.15 -26.18 -18.25
C GLN A 469 -1.16 -26.82 -18.71
N PRO A 470 -1.15 -27.70 -19.73
CA PRO A 470 -2.35 -28.41 -20.14
C PRO A 470 -2.68 -29.53 -19.16
N CYS A 471 -3.94 -29.60 -18.75
CA CYS A 471 -4.50 -30.77 -18.10
C CYS A 471 -3.82 -31.23 -16.80
N LYS A 472 -3.68 -30.32 -15.84
CA LYS A 472 -3.14 -30.64 -14.52
C LYS A 472 -4.26 -31.18 -13.62
N VAL A 473 -4.06 -32.41 -13.12
CA VAL A 473 -5.00 -33.05 -12.18
C VAL A 473 -4.72 -32.54 -10.76
N VAL A 474 -5.78 -32.11 -10.08
CA VAL A 474 -5.68 -31.53 -8.73
C VAL A 474 -5.90 -32.60 -7.67
N CYS A 475 -7.09 -33.20 -7.67
CA CYS A 475 -7.45 -34.27 -6.74
C CYS A 475 -8.70 -35.03 -7.21
N ARG A 476 -8.94 -36.17 -6.55
CA ARG A 476 -10.17 -36.96 -6.67
C ARG A 476 -10.96 -36.87 -5.36
N LYS A 477 -12.28 -36.67 -5.48
CA LYS A 477 -13.21 -36.66 -4.34
C LYS A 477 -14.39 -37.59 -4.62
N LYS A 478 -14.70 -38.45 -3.67
CA LYS A 478 -15.94 -39.22 -3.67
C LYS A 478 -17.02 -38.41 -2.94
N LEU A 479 -18.18 -38.23 -3.56
CA LEU A 479 -19.29 -37.48 -2.99
C LEU A 479 -20.09 -38.35 -2.02
N ASP A 480 -20.16 -37.93 -0.76
CA ASP A 480 -21.13 -38.46 0.20
C ASP A 480 -22.52 -37.82 -0.01
N ALA A 481 -23.53 -38.36 0.67
CA ALA A 481 -24.91 -37.88 0.55
C ALA A 481 -25.06 -36.39 0.91
N GLU A 482 -24.29 -35.92 1.90
CA GLU A 482 -24.28 -34.52 2.34
C GLU A 482 -23.60 -33.60 1.31
N SER A 483 -22.41 -33.95 0.80
CA SER A 483 -21.73 -33.15 -0.23
C SER A 483 -22.54 -33.09 -1.52
N ALA A 484 -23.13 -34.22 -1.96
CA ALA A 484 -23.96 -34.25 -3.15
C ALA A 484 -25.18 -33.33 -3.01
N LYS A 485 -25.83 -33.33 -1.83
CA LYS A 485 -26.93 -32.42 -1.51
C LYS A 485 -26.46 -30.96 -1.52
N ASN A 486 -25.36 -30.64 -0.85
CA ASN A 486 -24.80 -29.29 -0.80
C ASN A 486 -24.45 -28.76 -2.19
N PHE A 487 -23.83 -29.57 -3.06
CA PHE A 487 -23.56 -29.18 -4.45
C PHE A 487 -24.86 -28.92 -5.23
N LYS A 488 -25.87 -29.81 -5.13
CA LYS A 488 -27.17 -29.64 -5.80
C LYS A 488 -27.85 -28.33 -5.37
N GLU A 489 -27.92 -28.05 -4.06
CA GLU A 489 -28.50 -26.82 -3.53
C GLU A 489 -27.77 -25.56 -3.99
N LYS A 490 -26.42 -25.56 -4.00
CA LYS A 490 -25.63 -24.40 -4.44
C LYS A 490 -25.70 -24.19 -5.96
N ILE A 491 -25.95 -25.23 -6.75
CA ILE A 491 -26.23 -25.11 -8.18
C ILE A 491 -27.60 -24.44 -8.41
N ASP A 492 -28.63 -24.79 -7.63
CA ASP A 492 -29.98 -24.19 -7.71
C ASP A 492 -29.99 -22.72 -7.38
N ASP A 493 -29.26 -22.38 -6.33
CA ASP A 493 -29.09 -21.02 -5.86
C ASP A 493 -28.11 -20.21 -6.74
N GLU A 494 -27.59 -20.76 -7.84
CA GLU A 494 -26.66 -20.12 -8.78
C GLU A 494 -25.40 -19.54 -8.12
N TYR A 495 -24.79 -20.29 -7.21
CA TYR A 495 -23.53 -19.87 -6.58
C TYR A 495 -22.39 -19.79 -7.58
N ARG A 496 -21.57 -18.76 -7.39
CA ARG A 496 -20.33 -18.50 -8.13
C ARG A 496 -19.13 -18.58 -7.21
N VAL A 497 -18.05 -19.14 -7.72
CA VAL A 497 -16.76 -19.27 -7.07
C VAL A 497 -15.90 -18.05 -7.40
N ASN A 498 -15.43 -17.34 -6.37
CA ASN A 498 -14.50 -16.22 -6.53
C ASN A 498 -13.06 -16.65 -6.19
N MET A 499 -12.16 -16.44 -7.15
CA MET A 499 -10.72 -16.67 -7.03
C MET A 499 -9.95 -15.40 -7.35
N ILE A 500 -8.70 -15.33 -6.90
CA ILE A 500 -7.85 -14.13 -6.99
C ILE A 500 -6.44 -14.53 -7.41
N LEU A 501 -5.86 -13.81 -8.36
CA LEU A 501 -4.47 -13.93 -8.80
C LEU A 501 -3.86 -12.54 -8.91
N ASP A 502 -2.74 -12.29 -8.24
CA ASP A 502 -2.05 -10.99 -8.24
C ASP A 502 -3.00 -9.78 -8.00
N ASN A 503 -3.88 -9.91 -7.01
CA ASN A 503 -4.93 -8.96 -6.65
C ASN A 503 -6.09 -8.83 -7.66
N LEU A 504 -6.04 -9.48 -8.83
CA LEU A 504 -7.13 -9.47 -9.82
C LEU A 504 -8.17 -10.56 -9.53
N PRO A 505 -9.47 -10.25 -9.63
CA PRO A 505 -10.53 -11.23 -9.51
C PRO A 505 -10.62 -12.09 -10.77
N VAL A 506 -10.93 -13.37 -10.60
CA VAL A 506 -11.26 -14.24 -11.73
C VAL A 506 -12.54 -13.77 -12.42
N ALA A 507 -12.53 -13.73 -13.75
CA ALA A 507 -13.71 -13.37 -14.52
C ALA A 507 -13.99 -14.35 -15.66
N VAL A 508 -15.27 -14.51 -15.98
CA VAL A 508 -15.77 -15.26 -17.12
C VAL A 508 -16.15 -14.27 -18.22
N LEU A 509 -15.64 -14.50 -19.43
CA LEU A 509 -16.01 -13.73 -20.61
C LEU A 509 -17.40 -14.14 -21.09
N ARG A 510 -18.34 -13.18 -21.14
CA ARG A 510 -19.65 -13.38 -21.76
C ARG A 510 -19.75 -12.55 -23.02
N GLN A 511 -20.01 -13.22 -24.15
CA GLN A 511 -20.38 -12.55 -25.39
C GLN A 511 -21.87 -12.19 -25.35
N ARG A 512 -22.20 -10.96 -25.72
CA ARG A 512 -23.60 -10.52 -25.81
C ARG A 512 -24.30 -11.33 -26.90
N ARG A 513 -25.53 -11.79 -26.63
CA ARG A 513 -26.35 -12.56 -27.60
C ARG A 513 -26.75 -11.77 -28.85
N ASP A 514 -26.41 -10.48 -28.90
CA ASP A 514 -26.87 -9.50 -29.89
C ASP A 514 -25.85 -9.24 -31.03
N GLY A 515 -24.81 -10.06 -31.14
CA GLY A 515 -23.80 -9.95 -32.21
C GLY A 515 -22.83 -8.77 -32.09
N SER A 516 -22.97 -7.90 -31.08
CA SER A 516 -21.98 -6.85 -30.77
C SER A 516 -20.71 -7.45 -30.15
N GLN A 517 -19.52 -7.04 -30.63
CA GLN A 517 -18.21 -7.50 -30.12
C GLN A 517 -17.84 -7.02 -28.70
N SER A 518 -18.76 -6.38 -27.96
CA SER A 518 -18.49 -5.99 -26.57
C SER A 518 -18.52 -7.22 -25.65
N THR A 519 -17.34 -7.61 -25.15
CA THR A 519 -17.18 -8.63 -24.12
C THR A 519 -17.53 -8.05 -22.76
N THR A 520 -18.40 -8.73 -22.01
CA THR A 520 -18.68 -8.37 -20.61
C THR A 520 -17.94 -9.35 -19.70
N TYR A 521 -17.23 -8.83 -18.71
CA TYR A 521 -16.58 -9.64 -17.68
C TYR A 521 -17.57 -9.87 -16.53
N GLU A 522 -17.86 -11.14 -16.25
CA GLU A 522 -18.63 -11.50 -15.07
C GLU A 522 -17.72 -12.08 -14.00
N HIS A 523 -17.80 -11.57 -12.76
CA HIS A 523 -16.96 -12.06 -11.66
C HIS A 523 -17.35 -13.47 -11.23
N GLY A 524 -16.33 -14.30 -11.04
CA GLY A 524 -16.47 -15.68 -10.61
C GLY A 524 -17.15 -16.59 -11.64
N PHE A 525 -16.92 -17.89 -11.51
CA PHE A 525 -17.55 -18.90 -12.35
C PHE A 525 -18.63 -19.66 -11.58
N ARG A 526 -19.68 -20.14 -12.26
CA ARG A 526 -20.76 -20.91 -11.63
C ARG A 526 -20.25 -22.25 -11.10
N VAL A 527 -20.69 -22.68 -9.92
CA VAL A 527 -20.36 -24.00 -9.36
C VAL A 527 -20.76 -25.14 -10.32
N GLY A 528 -21.89 -24.99 -10.99
CA GLY A 528 -22.43 -25.95 -11.95
C GLY A 528 -23.66 -25.43 -12.67
N PHE A 529 -24.36 -26.30 -13.37
CA PHE A 529 -25.60 -25.98 -14.10
C PHE A 529 -26.55 -27.17 -14.12
N LYS A 530 -27.85 -26.89 -14.35
CA LYS A 530 -28.86 -27.91 -14.64
C LYS A 530 -28.95 -28.17 -16.13
N GLY A 531 -29.15 -29.43 -16.51
CA GLY A 531 -29.41 -29.79 -17.89
C GLY A 531 -30.10 -31.15 -18.01
N ASN A 532 -30.58 -31.43 -19.21
CA ASN A 532 -31.23 -32.70 -19.53
C ASN A 532 -30.41 -33.42 -20.59
N TYR A 533 -30.34 -34.74 -20.51
CA TYR A 533 -29.82 -35.54 -21.61
C TYR A 533 -30.77 -35.48 -22.80
N ALA A 534 -30.23 -35.49 -24.02
CA ALA A 534 -31.02 -35.53 -25.24
C ALA A 534 -31.99 -36.74 -25.21
N GLY A 535 -33.30 -36.46 -25.15
CA GLY A 535 -34.35 -37.49 -25.09
C GLY A 535 -34.91 -37.79 -23.69
N SER A 536 -34.34 -37.25 -22.60
CA SER A 536 -34.91 -37.34 -21.25
C SER A 536 -35.55 -36.02 -20.81
N LYS A 537 -36.66 -36.09 -20.06
CA LYS A 537 -37.28 -34.93 -19.39
C LYS A 537 -36.76 -34.71 -17.97
N GLU A 538 -35.91 -35.61 -17.45
CA GLU A 538 -35.35 -35.47 -16.10
C GLU A 538 -34.21 -34.46 -16.09
N GLU A 539 -34.37 -33.41 -15.27
CA GLU A 539 -33.32 -32.43 -14.97
C GLU A 539 -32.27 -33.04 -14.05
N LYS A 540 -31.03 -33.04 -14.52
CA LYS A 540 -29.87 -33.51 -13.76
C LYS A 540 -28.91 -32.36 -13.47
N TYR A 541 -28.08 -32.56 -12.46
CA TYR A 541 -27.17 -31.56 -11.90
C TYR A 541 -25.76 -31.86 -12.35
N PHE A 542 -25.11 -30.88 -12.97
CA PHE A 542 -23.76 -31.00 -13.47
C PHE A 542 -22.82 -30.01 -12.79
N ILE A 543 -21.63 -30.47 -12.40
CA ILE A 543 -20.61 -29.65 -11.74
C ILE A 543 -19.52 -29.21 -12.72
N ASN A 544 -19.04 -27.98 -12.59
CA ASN A 544 -17.87 -27.50 -13.30
C ASN A 544 -16.61 -27.93 -12.57
N ASN A 545 -16.03 -29.05 -13.02
CA ASN A 545 -14.87 -29.69 -12.40
C ASN A 545 -13.56 -29.48 -13.19
N HIS A 546 -13.65 -29.01 -14.44
CA HIS A 546 -12.50 -28.63 -15.26
C HIS A 546 -12.47 -27.11 -15.45
N LEU A 547 -11.35 -26.47 -15.08
CA LEU A 547 -11.21 -25.01 -15.17
C LEU A 547 -10.09 -24.64 -16.15
N SER A 548 -10.45 -23.94 -17.22
CA SER A 548 -9.49 -23.43 -18.20
C SER A 548 -9.12 -21.99 -17.88
N PHE A 549 -7.96 -21.77 -17.28
CA PHE A 549 -7.47 -20.46 -16.91
C PHE A 549 -6.70 -19.83 -18.07
N ARG A 550 -6.97 -18.55 -18.29
CA ARG A 550 -6.22 -17.73 -19.24
C ARG A 550 -5.68 -16.51 -18.53
N VAL A 551 -4.36 -16.46 -18.40
CA VAL A 551 -3.63 -15.39 -17.71
C VAL A 551 -3.07 -14.45 -18.75
N MET A 552 -3.52 -13.19 -18.72
CA MET A 552 -2.98 -12.15 -19.58
C MET A 552 -1.81 -11.47 -18.90
N PHE A 553 -0.71 -11.28 -19.62
CA PHE A 553 0.46 -10.60 -19.10
C PHE A 553 0.94 -9.51 -20.04
N HIS A 554 1.50 -8.45 -19.47
CA HIS A 554 2.20 -7.41 -20.18
C HIS A 554 3.69 -7.68 -20.09
N ARG A 555 4.35 -7.75 -21.24
CA ARG A 555 5.79 -7.96 -21.35
C ARG A 555 6.48 -6.61 -21.44
N ASP A 556 7.45 -6.38 -20.57
CA ASP A 556 8.35 -5.25 -20.71
C ASP A 556 9.41 -5.58 -21.76
N THR A 557 9.41 -4.85 -22.87
CA THR A 557 10.34 -5.06 -24.00
C THR A 557 11.80 -4.81 -23.63
N GLU A 558 12.06 -4.06 -22.55
CA GLU A 558 13.42 -3.74 -22.11
C GLU A 558 14.02 -4.81 -21.18
N THR A 559 13.20 -5.54 -20.42
CA THR A 559 13.66 -6.42 -19.33
C THR A 559 13.21 -7.88 -19.43
N ASP A 560 12.41 -8.24 -20.45
CA ASP A 560 11.72 -9.53 -20.60
C ASP A 560 10.81 -9.94 -19.43
N ALA A 561 10.69 -9.08 -18.43
CA ALA A 561 9.84 -9.24 -17.28
C ALA A 561 8.36 -9.22 -17.69
N ALA A 562 7.59 -10.16 -17.15
CA ALA A 562 6.17 -10.25 -17.41
C ALA A 562 5.37 -9.91 -16.15
N ARG A 563 4.34 -9.06 -16.31
CA ARG A 563 3.43 -8.67 -15.23
C ARG A 563 2.01 -9.06 -15.57
N ILE A 564 1.26 -9.58 -14.59
CA ILE A 564 -0.12 -10.04 -14.82
C ILE A 564 -1.05 -8.82 -14.93
N VAL A 565 -1.81 -8.81 -16.02
CA VAL A 565 -2.78 -7.75 -16.35
C VAL A 565 -4.20 -8.27 -16.54
N GLY A 566 -4.41 -9.58 -16.58
CA GLY A 566 -5.73 -10.17 -16.63
C GLY A 566 -5.77 -11.63 -16.20
N PHE A 567 -6.93 -12.05 -15.71
CA PHE A 567 -7.21 -13.36 -15.16
C PHE A 567 -8.63 -13.79 -15.55
N GLU A 568 -8.70 -14.65 -16.56
CA GLU A 568 -9.92 -15.19 -17.15
C GLU A 568 -10.07 -16.68 -16.84
N VAL A 569 -11.30 -17.17 -16.74
CA VAL A 569 -11.60 -18.60 -16.59
C VAL A 569 -12.74 -19.04 -17.49
N THR A 570 -12.60 -20.22 -18.10
CA THR A 570 -13.67 -20.93 -18.81
C THR A 570 -14.01 -22.21 -18.05
N PRO A 571 -15.17 -22.28 -17.37
CA PRO A 571 -15.56 -23.47 -16.61
C PRO A 571 -16.18 -24.53 -17.54
N ASN A 572 -15.73 -25.77 -17.40
CA ASN A 572 -16.23 -26.91 -18.16
C ASN A 572 -16.63 -28.06 -17.20
N SER A 573 -17.62 -28.85 -17.62
CA SER A 573 -18.07 -30.05 -16.90
C SER A 573 -17.67 -31.29 -17.69
N ILE A 574 -16.79 -32.13 -17.12
CA ILE A 574 -16.17 -33.27 -17.80
C ILE A 574 -16.22 -34.49 -16.90
N ASN A 575 -16.83 -35.58 -17.36
CA ASN A 575 -16.71 -36.87 -16.69
C ASN A 575 -15.35 -37.51 -17.03
N HIS A 576 -14.38 -37.42 -16.12
CA HIS A 576 -13.03 -37.92 -16.35
C HIS A 576 -12.96 -39.45 -16.20
N GLU A 577 -12.52 -40.13 -17.26
CA GLU A 577 -12.21 -41.56 -17.24
C GLU A 577 -10.71 -41.80 -16.97
N TYR A 578 -10.39 -42.87 -16.26
CA TYR A 578 -9.03 -43.30 -15.94
C TYR A 578 -8.97 -44.83 -15.81
N LYS A 579 -7.80 -45.44 -16.05
CA LYS A 579 -7.62 -46.91 -15.99
C LYS A 579 -7.33 -47.40 -14.57
N GLU A 580 -6.22 -46.93 -13.98
CA GLU A 580 -5.84 -47.15 -12.59
C GLU A 580 -5.46 -45.80 -11.97
N TRP A 581 -5.89 -45.56 -10.73
CA TRP A 581 -5.63 -44.29 -10.04
C TRP A 581 -4.33 -44.36 -9.22
N ASP A 582 -3.31 -43.62 -9.65
CA ASP A 582 -2.10 -43.38 -8.88
C ASP A 582 -2.20 -42.04 -8.13
N GLU A 583 -2.07 -42.04 -6.81
CA GLU A 583 -2.08 -40.82 -5.99
C GLU A 583 -0.84 -39.94 -6.20
N LYS A 584 0.28 -40.51 -6.66
CA LYS A 584 1.53 -39.77 -6.87
C LYS A 584 1.63 -39.17 -8.28
N ASN A 585 1.01 -39.79 -9.28
CA ASN A 585 1.00 -39.28 -10.66
C ASN A 585 -0.33 -39.60 -11.36
N PRO A 586 -1.43 -38.92 -11.01
CA PRO A 586 -2.75 -39.21 -11.55
C PRO A 586 -2.81 -38.91 -13.06
N GLN A 587 -3.11 -39.93 -13.87
CA GLN A 587 -3.32 -39.80 -15.31
C GLN A 587 -4.79 -40.07 -15.68
N VAL A 588 -5.39 -39.13 -16.40
CA VAL A 588 -6.75 -39.24 -16.93
C VAL A 588 -6.71 -39.44 -18.45
N THR A 589 -7.55 -40.29 -19.01
CA THR A 589 -7.57 -40.59 -20.46
C THR A 589 -8.29 -39.51 -21.27
N THR A 590 -9.21 -38.80 -20.62
CA THR A 590 -10.04 -37.73 -21.20
C THR A 590 -9.29 -36.44 -21.54
N CYS A 591 -8.06 -36.29 -21.07
CA CYS A 591 -7.33 -35.03 -21.19
C CYS A 591 -5.82 -35.34 -21.13
N ASN A 592 -5.13 -35.11 -22.25
CA ASN A 592 -3.73 -35.52 -22.45
C ASN A 592 -2.81 -34.29 -22.53
N LYS A 593 -1.61 -34.40 -21.95
CA LYS A 593 -0.56 -33.36 -21.96
C LYS A 593 -0.07 -33.04 -23.37
N ASP A 594 -0.10 -34.02 -24.29
CA ASP A 594 0.55 -33.91 -25.60
C ASP A 594 -0.31 -33.24 -26.69
N THR A 595 -1.64 -33.29 -26.61
CA THR A 595 -2.52 -32.86 -27.72
C THR A 595 -2.99 -31.41 -27.63
N LYS A 596 -2.72 -30.69 -26.53
CA LYS A 596 -3.21 -29.32 -26.21
C LYS A 596 -4.72 -29.08 -26.34
N ASN A 597 -5.48 -30.09 -26.77
CA ASN A 597 -6.92 -30.06 -26.96
C ASN A 597 -7.56 -31.04 -25.98
N LEU A 598 -8.60 -30.58 -25.29
CA LEU A 598 -9.63 -31.44 -24.75
C LEU A 598 -10.15 -32.31 -25.89
N ILE A 599 -9.93 -33.63 -25.81
CA ILE A 599 -10.53 -34.55 -26.77
C ILE A 599 -12.03 -34.44 -26.51
N GLN A 600 -12.79 -33.87 -27.45
CA GLN A 600 -14.27 -33.89 -27.48
C GLN A 600 -14.78 -35.34 -27.68
N GLY A 601 -14.40 -36.24 -26.79
CA GLY A 601 -14.46 -37.69 -26.99
C GLY A 601 -15.37 -38.46 -26.03
N SER A 602 -15.97 -37.82 -25.01
CA SER A 602 -17.06 -38.46 -24.25
C SER A 602 -18.05 -37.37 -23.79
N THR A 603 -19.22 -37.39 -24.43
CA THR A 603 -20.28 -36.36 -24.45
C THR A 603 -21.17 -36.36 -23.21
N VAL A 604 -20.62 -36.69 -22.04
CA VAL A 604 -21.38 -36.79 -20.79
C VAL A 604 -20.79 -35.84 -19.75
N PRO A 605 -21.49 -34.75 -19.38
CA PRO A 605 -21.05 -33.85 -18.31
C PRO A 605 -21.01 -34.58 -16.96
N GLN A 606 -20.17 -34.10 -16.04
CA GLN A 606 -20.00 -34.71 -14.71
C GLN A 606 -21.26 -34.50 -13.87
N GLU A 607 -22.03 -35.57 -13.67
CA GLU A 607 -23.23 -35.55 -12.82
C GLU A 607 -22.86 -35.56 -11.34
N VAL A 608 -23.60 -34.78 -10.55
CA VAL A 608 -23.52 -34.75 -9.09
C VAL A 608 -24.49 -35.77 -8.52
N ASP A 609 -24.00 -36.89 -7.99
CA ASP A 609 -24.83 -37.87 -7.29
C ASP A 609 -24.08 -38.60 -6.17
N VAL A 610 -24.84 -39.28 -5.30
CA VAL A 610 -24.28 -40.03 -4.16
C VAL A 610 -23.36 -41.14 -4.67
N ASP A 611 -22.23 -41.32 -4.01
CA ASP A 611 -21.20 -42.31 -4.34
C ASP A 611 -20.48 -42.12 -5.69
N LYS A 612 -20.79 -41.06 -6.44
CA LYS A 612 -20.02 -40.70 -7.65
C LYS A 612 -18.68 -40.05 -7.28
N GLU A 613 -17.66 -40.36 -8.07
CA GLU A 613 -16.35 -39.73 -7.97
C GLU A 613 -16.25 -38.53 -8.92
N VAL A 614 -15.71 -37.43 -8.40
CA VAL A 614 -15.43 -36.21 -9.16
C VAL A 614 -13.91 -35.99 -9.14
N VAL A 615 -13.33 -35.91 -10.34
CA VAL A 615 -11.93 -35.53 -10.52
C VAL A 615 -11.88 -34.06 -10.90
N PHE A 616 -11.08 -33.28 -10.18
CA PHE A 616 -10.87 -31.86 -10.47
C PHE A 616 -9.59 -31.67 -11.27
N THR A 617 -9.68 -30.92 -12.37
CA THR A 617 -8.56 -30.67 -13.28
C THR A 617 -8.56 -29.20 -13.73
N TYR A 618 -7.42 -28.72 -14.20
CA TYR A 618 -7.32 -27.37 -14.78
C TYR A 618 -6.31 -27.31 -15.91
N ASP A 619 -6.45 -26.30 -16.75
CA ASP A 619 -5.44 -25.89 -17.72
C ASP A 619 -5.09 -24.41 -17.53
N VAL A 620 -3.86 -24.05 -17.91
CA VAL A 620 -3.37 -22.67 -17.85
C VAL A 620 -2.81 -22.31 -19.22
N THR A 621 -3.29 -21.19 -19.75
CA THR A 621 -2.79 -20.59 -20.99
C THR A 621 -2.35 -19.16 -20.73
N PHE A 622 -1.16 -18.80 -21.19
CA PHE A 622 -0.66 -17.42 -21.09
C PHE A 622 -0.86 -16.67 -22.41
N LYS A 623 -1.36 -15.43 -22.31
CA LYS A 623 -1.53 -14.56 -23.48
C LYS A 623 -0.90 -13.19 -23.23
N GLU A 624 -0.06 -12.76 -24.16
CA GLU A 624 0.52 -11.41 -24.14
C GLU A 624 -0.55 -10.35 -24.47
N SER A 625 -0.50 -9.22 -23.75
CA SER A 625 -1.44 -8.10 -23.88
C SER A 625 -0.72 -6.75 -23.81
N ASP A 626 -1.19 -5.80 -24.62
CA ASP A 626 -0.67 -4.42 -24.67
C ASP A 626 -1.15 -3.54 -23.49
N ILE A 627 -2.03 -4.07 -22.62
CA ILE A 627 -2.54 -3.35 -21.46
C ILE A 627 -1.39 -3.10 -20.48
N LYS A 628 -1.15 -1.84 -20.13
CA LYS A 628 -0.15 -1.48 -19.11
C LYS A 628 -0.61 -1.98 -17.74
N TRP A 629 0.35 -2.40 -16.91
CA TRP A 629 0.05 -2.89 -15.56
C TRP A 629 -0.76 -1.90 -14.70
N ALA A 630 -0.52 -0.59 -14.83
CA ALA A 630 -1.26 0.44 -14.10
C ALA A 630 -2.76 0.50 -14.46
N SER A 631 -3.13 0.19 -15.70
CA SER A 631 -4.51 0.23 -16.21
C SER A 631 -5.21 -1.12 -16.18
N ARG A 632 -4.63 -2.14 -15.53
CA ARG A 632 -5.13 -3.52 -15.56
C ARG A 632 -6.53 -3.70 -14.97
N TRP A 633 -6.93 -2.81 -14.06
CA TRP A 633 -8.26 -2.82 -13.47
C TRP A 633 -9.33 -2.25 -14.40
N ASP A 634 -8.97 -1.39 -15.36
CA ASP A 634 -9.94 -0.73 -16.23
C ASP A 634 -10.79 -1.74 -17.01
N THR A 635 -10.17 -2.85 -17.44
CA THR A 635 -10.87 -3.95 -18.14
C THR A 635 -11.97 -4.60 -17.31
N TYR A 636 -11.81 -4.66 -15.99
CA TYR A 636 -12.80 -5.22 -15.06
C TYR A 636 -13.85 -4.19 -14.62
N LEU A 637 -13.55 -2.91 -14.77
CA LEU A 637 -14.39 -1.81 -14.30
C LEU A 637 -15.25 -1.19 -15.40
N LEU A 638 -14.94 -1.38 -16.69
CA LEU A 638 -15.70 -0.81 -17.80
C LEU A 638 -17.21 -1.15 -17.75
N MET A 639 -18.04 -0.15 -17.42
CA MET A 639 -19.47 -0.13 -17.74
C MET A 639 -19.68 0.72 -19.00
N ASN A 640 -20.41 0.20 -19.98
CA ASN A 640 -20.65 0.89 -21.26
C ASN A 640 -21.81 1.91 -21.21
N ASP A 641 -22.23 2.37 -20.02
CA ASP A 641 -23.48 3.13 -19.79
C ASP A 641 -23.27 4.60 -19.36
N ASP A 642 -22.12 5.22 -19.68
CA ASP A 642 -21.79 6.62 -19.33
C ASP A 642 -22.88 7.63 -19.74
N GLN A 643 -23.62 7.35 -20.81
CA GLN A 643 -24.69 8.21 -21.31
C GLN A 643 -25.84 8.38 -20.29
N ILE A 644 -26.15 7.34 -19.53
CA ILE A 644 -27.25 7.36 -18.54
C ILE A 644 -26.87 8.24 -17.35
N HIS A 645 -25.60 8.22 -16.94
CA HIS A 645 -25.08 9.08 -15.86
C HIS A 645 -25.14 10.56 -16.23
N TRP A 646 -24.70 10.93 -17.43
CA TRP A 646 -24.79 12.32 -17.91
C TRP A 646 -26.23 12.82 -18.03
N PHE A 647 -27.14 11.97 -18.51
CA PHE A 647 -28.57 12.31 -18.58
C PHE A 647 -29.15 12.60 -17.19
N SER A 648 -28.79 11.82 -16.17
CA SER A 648 -29.19 12.05 -14.78
C SER A 648 -28.71 13.39 -14.23
N ILE A 649 -27.44 13.73 -14.47
CA ILE A 649 -26.84 14.97 -13.98
C ILE A 649 -27.52 16.19 -14.60
N ILE A 650 -27.77 16.17 -15.91
CA ILE A 650 -28.43 17.28 -16.61
C ILE A 650 -29.84 17.53 -16.04
N ASN A 651 -30.64 16.47 -15.89
CA ASN A 651 -31.99 16.59 -15.34
C ASN A 651 -31.98 17.12 -13.90
N SER A 652 -31.03 16.66 -13.09
CA SER A 652 -30.92 17.10 -11.69
C SER A 652 -30.41 18.54 -11.58
N LEU A 653 -29.52 18.98 -12.49
CA LEU A 653 -29.07 20.36 -12.58
C LEU A 653 -30.21 21.31 -12.98
N MET A 654 -31.11 20.89 -13.89
CA MET A 654 -32.29 21.67 -14.24
C MET A 654 -33.22 21.90 -13.04
N ILE A 655 -33.40 20.89 -12.19
CA ILE A 655 -34.18 21.01 -10.94
C ILE A 655 -33.54 22.03 -10.01
N VAL A 656 -32.22 21.94 -9.81
CA VAL A 656 -31.48 22.90 -8.98
C VAL A 656 -31.62 24.32 -9.53
N LEU A 657 -31.39 24.55 -10.83
CA LEU A 657 -31.52 25.89 -11.42
C LEU A 657 -32.91 26.49 -11.25
N PHE A 658 -33.96 25.68 -11.37
CA PHE A 658 -35.33 26.11 -11.12
C PHE A 658 -35.56 26.52 -9.66
N LEU A 659 -35.11 25.68 -8.71
CA LEU A 659 -35.22 25.95 -7.28
C LEU A 659 -34.37 27.15 -6.85
N SER A 660 -33.13 27.25 -7.31
CA SER A 660 -32.25 28.41 -7.11
C SER A 660 -32.90 29.70 -7.62
N GLY A 661 -33.54 29.66 -8.80
CA GLY A 661 -34.27 30.79 -9.35
C GLY A 661 -35.43 31.23 -8.46
N MET A 662 -36.16 30.28 -7.87
CA MET A 662 -37.24 30.56 -6.92
C MET A 662 -36.71 31.13 -5.59
N VAL A 663 -35.63 30.56 -5.02
CA VAL A 663 -34.97 31.08 -3.81
C VAL A 663 -34.43 32.49 -4.05
N ALA A 664 -33.79 32.72 -5.21
CA ALA A 664 -33.29 34.04 -5.60
C ALA A 664 -34.42 35.05 -5.75
N MET A 665 -35.58 34.65 -6.31
CA MET A 665 -36.78 35.51 -6.34
C MET A 665 -37.25 35.87 -4.93
N ILE A 666 -37.36 34.89 -4.02
CA ILE A 666 -37.74 35.12 -2.62
C ILE A 666 -36.77 36.12 -1.97
N MET A 667 -35.45 35.93 -2.16
CA MET A 667 -34.42 36.79 -1.58
C MET A 667 -34.39 38.22 -2.17
N MET A 668 -34.36 38.35 -3.50
CA MET A 668 -34.20 39.64 -4.19
C MET A 668 -35.51 40.43 -4.30
N ARG A 669 -36.59 39.78 -4.70
CA ARG A 669 -37.84 40.45 -5.06
C ARG A 669 -38.76 40.66 -3.87
N THR A 670 -38.80 39.70 -2.96
CA THR A 670 -39.71 39.73 -1.81
C THR A 670 -38.98 40.26 -0.58
N LEU A 671 -37.88 39.63 -0.16
CA LEU A 671 -37.20 39.99 1.09
C LEU A 671 -36.51 41.35 1.07
N TYR A 672 -35.73 41.70 0.03
CA TYR A 672 -35.03 43.00 0.00
C TYR A 672 -36.01 44.18 -0.12
N LYS A 673 -37.05 44.01 -0.95
CA LYS A 673 -38.11 45.01 -1.11
C LYS A 673 -38.97 45.15 0.15
N ASP A 674 -39.32 44.03 0.79
CA ASP A 674 -40.12 44.02 2.02
C ASP A 674 -39.34 44.52 3.24
N ILE A 675 -38.04 44.27 3.33
CA ILE A 675 -37.15 44.85 4.36
C ILE A 675 -37.00 46.37 4.15
N ALA A 676 -36.78 46.80 2.90
CA ALA A 676 -36.65 48.23 2.59
C ALA A 676 -37.92 49.01 2.93
N ASN A 677 -39.09 48.47 2.59
CA ASN A 677 -40.38 49.06 2.95
C ASN A 677 -40.63 49.04 4.47
N TYR A 678 -40.28 47.95 5.17
CA TYR A 678 -40.47 47.85 6.63
C TYR A 678 -39.62 48.87 7.40
N ASN A 679 -38.35 49.02 7.03
CA ASN A 679 -37.46 49.99 7.67
C ASN A 679 -37.84 51.46 7.39
N GLN A 680 -38.81 51.72 6.51
CA GLN A 680 -39.35 53.07 6.24
C GLN A 680 -40.57 53.42 7.12
N LEU A 681 -41.18 52.44 7.79
CA LEU A 681 -42.32 52.66 8.70
C LEU A 681 -41.77 53.15 10.05
N GLU A 682 -41.92 54.44 10.36
CA GLU A 682 -41.32 55.11 11.53
C GLU A 682 -42.10 54.93 12.85
N THR A 683 -43.28 54.28 12.86
CA THR A 683 -44.14 54.11 14.05
C THR A 683 -44.43 52.64 14.38
N GLN A 684 -44.28 52.26 15.66
CA GLN A 684 -44.53 50.88 16.17
C GLN A 684 -45.96 50.38 15.93
N ASP A 685 -46.94 51.27 15.80
CA ASP A 685 -48.35 50.92 15.59
C ASP A 685 -48.64 50.51 14.13
N GLU A 686 -47.92 51.04 13.13
CA GLU A 686 -48.08 50.66 11.71
C GLU A 686 -47.37 49.33 11.39
N ALA A 687 -46.30 49.00 12.13
CA ALA A 687 -45.60 47.71 11.98
C ALA A 687 -46.42 46.51 12.50
N GLN A 688 -47.40 46.74 13.38
CA GLN A 688 -48.31 45.69 13.87
C GLN A 688 -49.39 45.29 12.85
N GLU A 689 -49.64 46.11 11.83
CA GLU A 689 -50.66 45.86 10.80
C GLU A 689 -50.14 45.06 9.58
N GLU A 690 -48.84 44.80 9.47
CA GLU A 690 -48.30 43.96 8.38
C GLU A 690 -48.60 42.47 8.61
N THR A 691 -49.05 41.76 7.57
CA THR A 691 -49.30 40.30 7.61
C THR A 691 -48.06 39.49 7.22
N GLY A 692 -47.89 38.30 7.81
CA GLY A 692 -46.88 37.31 7.38
C GLY A 692 -45.65 37.16 8.29
N TRP A 693 -44.49 36.82 7.71
CA TRP A 693 -43.32 36.32 8.45
C TRP A 693 -42.69 37.33 9.42
N LYS A 694 -42.94 38.63 9.26
CA LYS A 694 -42.39 39.68 10.14
C LYS A 694 -43.09 39.71 11.51
N LEU A 695 -44.38 39.34 11.57
CA LEU A 695 -45.16 39.32 12.82
C LEU A 695 -44.65 38.31 13.85
N VAL A 696 -43.99 37.25 13.38
CA VAL A 696 -43.52 36.16 14.24
C VAL A 696 -42.11 36.41 14.81
N HIS A 697 -41.50 37.58 14.58
CA HIS A 697 -40.15 37.91 15.06
C HIS A 697 -39.93 37.65 16.56
N GLY A 698 -40.98 37.87 17.38
CA GLY A 698 -40.95 37.63 18.82
C GLY A 698 -41.08 36.17 19.26
N ASP A 699 -41.37 35.22 18.36
CA ASP A 699 -41.59 33.79 18.70
C ASP A 699 -40.74 32.81 17.89
N VAL A 700 -40.11 33.26 16.80
CA VAL A 700 -39.32 32.41 15.87
C VAL A 700 -38.15 31.66 16.52
N PHE A 701 -37.47 32.27 17.50
CA PHE A 701 -36.30 31.67 18.15
C PHE A 701 -36.65 30.89 19.43
N ARG A 702 -37.94 30.62 19.68
CA ARG A 702 -38.37 29.84 20.83
C ARG A 702 -37.83 28.41 20.76
N ALA A 703 -37.38 27.89 21.90
CA ALA A 703 -36.82 26.55 21.98
C ALA A 703 -37.85 25.49 21.50
N PRO A 704 -37.46 24.55 20.62
CA PRO A 704 -38.39 23.57 20.09
C PRO A 704 -38.78 22.51 21.12
N ILE A 705 -39.93 21.89 20.88
CA ILE A 705 -40.38 20.70 21.62
C ILE A 705 -39.28 19.63 21.49
N ASN A 706 -38.85 19.03 22.60
CA ASN A 706 -37.78 18.03 22.63
C ASN A 706 -36.44 18.49 21.98
N TYR A 707 -36.02 19.74 22.24
CA TYR A 707 -34.75 20.31 21.73
C TYR A 707 -33.51 19.41 21.96
N ASN A 708 -33.47 18.64 23.05
CA ASN A 708 -32.39 17.66 23.32
C ASN A 708 -32.25 16.63 22.19
N LEU A 709 -33.37 16.06 21.73
CA LEU A 709 -33.35 15.06 20.66
C LEU A 709 -32.93 15.67 19.31
N LEU A 710 -33.37 16.90 19.03
CA LEU A 710 -32.94 17.64 17.84
C LEU A 710 -31.43 17.88 17.84
N CYS A 711 -30.87 18.32 18.98
CA CYS A 711 -29.42 18.54 19.12
C CYS A 711 -28.61 17.25 18.91
N VAL A 712 -29.12 16.11 19.38
CA VAL A 712 -28.51 14.81 19.17
C VAL A 712 -28.49 14.45 17.69
N TYR A 713 -29.64 14.52 17.02
CA TYR A 713 -29.76 14.18 15.59
C TYR A 713 -28.94 15.11 14.68
N VAL A 714 -28.96 16.42 14.93
CA VAL A 714 -28.15 17.39 14.20
C VAL A 714 -26.66 17.12 14.40
N GLY A 715 -26.23 16.79 15.62
CA GLY A 715 -24.84 16.39 15.89
C GLY A 715 -24.44 15.16 15.09
N THR A 716 -25.24 14.09 15.15
CA THR A 716 -25.01 12.86 14.38
C THR A 716 -25.01 13.12 12.87
N GLY A 717 -25.88 13.99 12.36
CA GLY A 717 -25.88 14.32 10.93
C GLY A 717 -24.66 15.09 10.48
N VAL A 718 -24.08 15.95 11.33
CA VAL A 718 -22.76 16.56 11.04
C VAL A 718 -21.67 15.48 10.95
N GLN A 719 -21.73 14.46 11.81
CA GLN A 719 -20.79 13.33 11.77
C GLN A 719 -20.91 12.54 10.47
N ILE A 720 -22.13 12.15 10.07
CA ILE A 720 -22.39 11.43 8.82
C ILE A 720 -21.99 12.30 7.63
N PHE A 721 -22.33 13.59 7.64
CA PHE A 721 -21.97 14.51 6.56
C PHE A 721 -20.47 14.61 6.36
N ALA A 722 -19.71 14.85 7.45
CA ALA A 722 -18.26 14.96 7.38
C ALA A 722 -17.60 13.64 6.96
N MET A 723 -18.08 12.50 7.48
CA MET A 723 -17.60 11.18 7.09
C MET A 723 -17.84 10.93 5.59
N THR A 724 -19.04 11.16 5.08
CA THR A 724 -19.40 10.96 3.67
C THR A 724 -18.60 11.88 2.76
N LEU A 725 -18.46 13.17 3.11
CA LEU A 725 -17.71 14.14 2.34
C LEU A 725 -16.23 13.76 2.22
N VAL A 726 -15.56 13.45 3.33
CA VAL A 726 -14.14 13.06 3.32
C VAL A 726 -13.93 11.74 2.58
N THR A 727 -14.82 10.77 2.77
CA THR A 727 -14.76 9.49 2.06
C THR A 727 -14.87 9.69 0.55
N MET A 728 -15.81 10.54 0.09
CA MET A 728 -15.97 10.83 -1.34
C MET A 728 -14.76 11.56 -1.93
N ILE A 729 -14.14 12.48 -1.19
CA ILE A 729 -12.92 13.17 -1.65
C ILE A 729 -11.77 12.16 -1.82
N PHE A 730 -11.55 11.27 -0.85
CA PHE A 730 -10.53 10.24 -0.97
C PHE A 730 -10.82 9.23 -2.08
N ALA A 731 -12.09 8.89 -2.30
CA ALA A 731 -12.50 8.05 -3.42
C ALA A 731 -12.27 8.75 -4.77
N MET A 732 -12.56 10.06 -4.88
CA MET A 732 -12.33 10.86 -6.09
C MET A 732 -10.84 11.01 -6.42
N LEU A 733 -9.97 11.12 -5.41
CA LEU A 733 -8.52 11.18 -5.58
C LEU A 733 -7.88 9.81 -5.91
N GLY A 734 -8.66 8.73 -5.91
CA GLY A 734 -8.21 7.37 -6.27
C GLY A 734 -7.63 6.55 -5.11
N PHE A 735 -7.51 7.11 -3.90
CA PHE A 735 -6.98 6.42 -2.71
C PHE A 735 -7.85 5.23 -2.26
N LEU A 736 -9.15 5.28 -2.56
CA LEU A 736 -10.13 4.23 -2.20
C LEU A 736 -10.61 3.45 -3.43
N SER A 737 -9.76 3.28 -4.44
CA SER A 737 -10.11 2.51 -5.63
C SER A 737 -10.46 1.04 -5.27
N PRO A 738 -11.32 0.36 -6.05
CA PRO A 738 -11.68 -1.05 -5.81
C PRO A 738 -10.48 -2.01 -5.78
N SER A 739 -9.32 -1.58 -6.29
CA SER A 739 -8.05 -2.31 -6.21
C SER A 739 -7.52 -2.46 -4.78
N ASN A 740 -7.85 -1.53 -3.89
CA ASN A 740 -7.56 -1.60 -2.46
C ASN A 740 -8.72 -2.30 -1.73
N ARG A 741 -8.63 -3.64 -1.66
CA ARG A 741 -9.69 -4.48 -1.10
C ARG A 741 -9.96 -4.14 0.36
N GLY A 742 -11.23 -3.95 0.72
CA GLY A 742 -11.64 -3.56 2.08
C GLY A 742 -11.26 -2.12 2.49
N GLY A 743 -10.51 -1.37 1.67
CA GLY A 743 -10.06 -0.01 1.97
C GLY A 743 -11.21 0.97 2.22
N LEU A 744 -12.22 0.98 1.34
CA LEU A 744 -13.40 1.85 1.46
C LEU A 744 -14.14 1.64 2.80
N MET A 745 -14.42 0.38 3.17
CA MET A 745 -15.13 0.06 4.42
C MET A 745 -14.31 0.41 5.65
N THR A 746 -13.00 0.13 5.63
CA THR A 746 -12.08 0.49 6.72
C THR A 746 -12.02 2.00 6.90
N ALA A 747 -11.88 2.75 5.80
CA ALA A 747 -11.87 4.21 5.82
C ALA A 747 -13.18 4.79 6.38
N MET A 748 -14.34 4.27 5.95
CA MET A 748 -15.64 4.71 6.48
C MET A 748 -15.75 4.51 7.99
N VAL A 749 -15.34 3.35 8.52
CA VAL A 749 -15.40 3.08 9.98
C VAL A 749 -14.45 3.99 10.75
N LEU A 750 -13.22 4.19 10.28
CA LEU A 750 -12.25 5.07 10.94
C LEU A 750 -12.70 6.54 10.88
N LEU A 751 -13.13 7.02 9.71
CA LEU A 751 -13.68 8.37 9.56
C LEU A 751 -14.90 8.59 10.43
N TRP A 752 -15.80 7.61 10.55
CA TRP A 752 -16.93 7.66 11.47
C TRP A 752 -16.47 7.94 12.92
N VAL A 753 -15.45 7.22 13.40
CA VAL A 753 -14.91 7.39 14.75
C VAL A 753 -14.35 8.79 14.97
N PHE A 754 -13.48 9.25 14.06
CA PHE A 754 -12.82 10.55 14.19
C PHE A 754 -13.80 11.72 14.07
N MET A 755 -14.81 11.59 13.21
CA MET A 755 -15.84 12.62 13.05
C MET A 755 -16.77 12.74 14.27
N GLY A 756 -16.67 11.83 15.24
CA GLY A 756 -17.37 11.93 16.53
C GLY A 756 -17.06 13.22 17.30
N LEU A 757 -15.85 13.79 17.12
CA LEU A 757 -15.49 15.10 17.67
C LEU A 757 -16.44 16.21 17.18
N PHE A 758 -16.70 16.26 15.88
CA PHE A 758 -17.59 17.27 15.28
C PHE A 758 -19.05 17.05 15.67
N ALA A 759 -19.46 15.79 15.84
CA ALA A 759 -20.77 15.41 16.35
C ALA A 759 -21.02 16.00 17.74
N GLY A 760 -20.07 15.75 18.65
CA GLY A 760 -20.11 16.25 20.02
C GLY A 760 -20.11 17.77 20.08
N TYR A 761 -19.28 18.43 19.26
CA TYR A 761 -19.16 19.88 19.19
C TYR A 761 -20.45 20.56 18.73
N SER A 762 -21.00 20.10 17.60
CA SER A 762 -22.24 20.63 17.04
C SER A 762 -23.42 20.45 18.00
N SER A 763 -23.58 19.24 18.53
CA SER A 763 -24.67 18.89 19.45
C SER A 763 -24.65 19.74 20.72
N ALA A 764 -23.49 19.85 21.38
CA ALA A 764 -23.37 20.61 22.62
C ALA A 764 -23.54 22.13 22.41
N ARG A 765 -23.10 22.66 21.27
CA ARG A 765 -23.23 24.08 20.95
C ARG A 765 -24.69 24.46 20.72
N LEU A 766 -25.44 23.65 19.99
CA LEU A 766 -26.88 23.85 19.80
C LEU A 766 -27.66 23.64 21.11
N TYR A 767 -27.27 22.67 21.93
CA TYR A 767 -27.87 22.42 23.24
C TYR A 767 -27.69 23.61 24.20
N LYS A 768 -26.52 24.26 24.16
CA LYS A 768 -26.23 25.46 24.94
C LYS A 768 -27.06 26.67 24.47
N MET A 769 -27.30 26.80 23.16
CA MET A 769 -28.15 27.85 22.59
C MET A 769 -29.57 27.77 23.19
N PHE A 770 -30.13 26.57 23.34
CA PHE A 770 -31.43 26.37 23.98
C PHE A 770 -31.42 26.44 25.53
N LYS A 771 -30.36 27.01 26.12
CA LYS A 771 -30.18 27.16 27.58
C LYS A 771 -30.16 25.83 28.35
N GLY A 772 -29.74 24.74 27.69
CA GLY A 772 -29.57 23.44 28.32
C GLY A 772 -28.37 23.39 29.26
N THR A 773 -28.56 22.88 30.49
CA THR A 773 -27.52 22.82 31.53
C THR A 773 -26.82 21.45 31.61
N GLU A 774 -27.54 20.37 31.30
CA GLU A 774 -27.08 18.99 31.44
C GLU A 774 -26.37 18.44 30.20
N TRP A 775 -25.28 19.12 29.78
CA TRP A 775 -24.57 18.79 28.54
C TRP A 775 -24.03 17.36 28.51
N LYS A 776 -23.62 16.79 29.66
CA LYS A 776 -23.15 15.39 29.76
C LYS A 776 -24.22 14.38 29.32
N ARG A 777 -25.49 14.62 29.69
CA ARG A 777 -26.61 13.74 29.31
C ARG A 777 -26.92 13.85 27.82
N ASN A 778 -26.81 15.04 27.25
CA ASN A 778 -26.91 15.26 25.81
C ASN A 778 -25.78 14.51 25.06
N THR A 779 -24.53 14.66 25.50
CA THR A 779 -23.36 13.96 24.94
C THR A 779 -23.50 12.44 24.96
N LEU A 780 -23.98 11.87 26.07
CA LEU A 780 -24.26 10.42 26.14
C LEU A 780 -25.29 10.00 25.08
N LYS A 781 -26.39 10.75 24.93
CA LYS A 781 -27.39 10.45 23.88
C LYS A 781 -26.78 10.54 22.48
N THR A 782 -25.94 11.54 22.21
CA THR A 782 -25.23 11.69 20.92
C THR A 782 -24.31 10.52 20.64
N ALA A 783 -23.57 10.04 21.64
CA ALA A 783 -22.61 8.95 21.48
C ALA A 783 -23.28 7.56 21.35
N PHE A 784 -24.49 7.37 21.92
CA PHE A 784 -25.13 6.05 22.00
C PHE A 784 -26.32 5.84 21.08
N MET A 785 -27.10 6.88 20.75
CA MET A 785 -28.40 6.67 20.10
C MET A 785 -28.26 6.09 18.70
N PHE A 786 -27.49 6.74 17.81
CA PHE A 786 -27.34 6.28 16.44
C PHE A 786 -26.48 5.01 16.33
N PRO A 787 -25.25 4.94 16.90
CA PRO A 787 -24.46 3.71 16.85
C PRO A 787 -25.13 2.53 17.56
N GLY A 788 -25.87 2.77 18.64
CA GLY A 788 -26.58 1.71 19.37
C GLY A 788 -27.72 1.09 18.58
N ILE A 789 -28.50 1.90 17.86
CA ILE A 789 -29.52 1.39 16.94
C ILE A 789 -28.87 0.59 15.82
N LEU A 790 -27.81 1.13 15.19
CA LEU A 790 -27.10 0.43 14.12
C LEU A 790 -26.51 -0.90 14.60
N PHE A 791 -25.86 -0.91 15.76
CA PHE A 791 -25.28 -2.11 16.34
C PHE A 791 -26.36 -3.14 16.69
N ALA A 792 -27.52 -2.72 17.21
CA ALA A 792 -28.62 -3.63 17.52
C ALA A 792 -29.16 -4.31 16.25
N VAL A 793 -29.43 -3.54 15.18
CA VAL A 793 -29.87 -4.10 13.90
C VAL A 793 -28.79 -5.01 13.34
N PHE A 794 -27.54 -4.54 13.27
CA PHE A 794 -26.41 -5.32 12.76
C PHE A 794 -26.19 -6.62 13.55
N PHE A 795 -26.32 -6.60 14.87
CA PHE A 795 -26.18 -7.78 15.72
C PHE A 795 -27.25 -8.82 15.42
N VAL A 796 -28.52 -8.40 15.27
CA VAL A 796 -29.62 -9.31 14.90
C VAL A 796 -29.39 -9.91 13.52
N LEU A 797 -29.01 -9.08 12.54
CA LEU A 797 -28.69 -9.56 11.20
C LEU A 797 -27.52 -10.56 11.23
N ASN A 798 -26.44 -10.24 11.95
CA ASN A 798 -25.27 -11.11 12.06
C ASN A 798 -25.60 -12.44 12.77
N ALA A 799 -26.49 -12.43 13.77
CA ALA A 799 -26.96 -13.65 14.42
C ALA A 799 -27.74 -14.56 13.45
N LEU A 800 -28.53 -13.99 12.54
CA LEU A 800 -29.21 -14.76 11.48
C LEU A 800 -28.20 -15.36 10.49
N ILE A 801 -27.15 -14.61 10.12
CA ILE A 801 -26.10 -15.11 9.22
C ILE A 801 -25.31 -16.25 9.88
N TRP A 802 -25.02 -16.16 11.19
CA TRP A 802 -24.42 -17.27 11.96
C TRP A 802 -25.30 -18.52 11.97
N GLY A 803 -26.62 -18.36 12.09
CA GLY A 803 -27.58 -19.46 12.04
C GLY A 803 -27.53 -20.24 10.72
N GLU A 804 -27.21 -19.56 9.62
CA GLU A 804 -27.08 -20.16 8.27
C GLU A 804 -25.65 -20.66 7.95
N GLN A 805 -24.72 -20.65 8.92
CA GLN A 805 -23.31 -21.04 8.72
C GLN A 805 -22.61 -20.30 7.55
N SER A 806 -23.02 -19.06 7.28
CA SER A 806 -22.48 -18.26 6.18
C SER A 806 -21.17 -17.57 6.57
N SER A 807 -20.22 -17.49 5.64
CA SER A 807 -18.92 -16.83 5.83
C SER A 807 -19.01 -15.31 5.92
N GLY A 808 -20.15 -14.75 5.51
CA GLY A 808 -20.49 -13.35 5.67
C GLY A 808 -20.73 -12.95 7.12
N ALA A 809 -20.82 -13.92 8.03
CA ALA A 809 -20.95 -13.61 9.44
C ALA A 809 -19.64 -13.02 9.98
N VAL A 810 -19.75 -11.83 10.55
CA VAL A 810 -18.62 -11.17 11.18
C VAL A 810 -18.23 -11.96 12.43
N PRO A 811 -16.96 -12.38 12.58
CA PRO A 811 -16.52 -13.16 13.73
C PRO A 811 -16.70 -12.39 15.04
N PHE A 812 -16.89 -13.13 16.14
CA PHE A 812 -17.03 -12.54 17.47
C PHE A 812 -15.86 -11.61 17.84
N GLY A 813 -14.62 -11.98 17.48
CA GLY A 813 -13.44 -11.15 17.73
C GLY A 813 -13.51 -9.78 17.03
N THR A 814 -14.00 -9.73 15.79
CA THR A 814 -14.18 -8.48 15.04
C THR A 814 -15.31 -7.64 15.64
N MET A 815 -16.41 -8.27 16.07
CA MET A 815 -17.49 -7.56 16.77
C MET A 815 -16.99 -6.94 18.09
N PHE A 816 -16.19 -7.69 18.84
CA PHE A 816 -15.54 -7.18 20.06
C PHE A 816 -14.62 -5.99 19.74
N ALA A 817 -13.81 -6.08 18.67
CA ALA A 817 -12.96 -4.98 18.23
C ALA A 817 -13.77 -3.72 17.86
N LEU A 818 -14.91 -3.85 17.16
CA LEU A 818 -15.81 -2.73 16.87
C LEU A 818 -16.38 -2.09 18.13
N VAL A 819 -16.74 -2.89 19.14
CA VAL A 819 -17.19 -2.39 20.45
C VAL A 819 -16.05 -1.66 21.17
N CYS A 820 -14.83 -2.21 21.17
CA CYS A 820 -13.66 -1.52 21.73
C CYS A 820 -13.37 -0.19 21.04
N LEU A 821 -13.50 -0.13 19.72
CA LEU A 821 -13.32 1.09 18.93
C LEU A 821 -14.45 2.11 19.19
N TRP A 822 -15.69 1.66 19.39
CA TRP A 822 -16.82 2.50 19.77
C TRP A 822 -16.64 3.11 21.17
N PHE A 823 -16.45 2.28 22.20
CA PHE A 823 -16.36 2.75 23.60
C PHE A 823 -14.99 3.32 23.96
N GLY A 824 -13.91 2.81 23.37
CA GLY A 824 -12.54 3.19 23.68
C GLY A 824 -12.07 4.45 22.96
N ILE A 825 -12.61 4.77 21.78
CA ILE A 825 -12.16 5.91 20.97
C ILE A 825 -13.32 6.84 20.63
N SER A 826 -14.39 6.33 20.02
CA SER A 826 -15.50 7.18 19.52
C SER A 826 -16.23 7.92 20.65
N VAL A 827 -16.61 7.22 21.73
CA VAL A 827 -17.31 7.85 22.88
C VAL A 827 -16.44 8.97 23.50
N PRO A 828 -15.17 8.75 23.87
CA PRO A 828 -14.29 9.81 24.36
C PRO A 828 -14.16 11.01 23.41
N LEU A 829 -14.02 10.78 22.09
CA LEU A 829 -13.95 11.86 21.10
C LEU A 829 -15.22 12.71 21.07
N VAL A 830 -16.40 12.10 21.15
CA VAL A 830 -17.67 12.83 21.26
C VAL A 830 -17.71 13.68 22.54
N PHE A 831 -17.20 13.16 23.67
CA PHE A 831 -17.08 13.93 24.91
C PHE A 831 -16.12 15.12 24.79
N VAL A 832 -14.95 14.94 24.18
CA VAL A 832 -14.00 16.03 23.91
C VAL A 832 -14.66 17.09 23.04
N GLY A 833 -15.34 16.68 21.96
CA GLY A 833 -16.07 17.57 21.06
C GLY A 833 -17.14 18.38 21.80
N SER A 834 -17.96 17.70 22.61
CA SER A 834 -18.99 18.35 23.42
C SER A 834 -18.42 19.31 24.46
N TYR A 835 -17.30 18.97 25.10
CA TYR A 835 -16.63 19.86 26.04
C TYR A 835 -16.16 21.15 25.34
N LEU A 836 -15.53 21.03 24.16
CA LEU A 836 -15.10 22.18 23.35
C LEU A 836 -16.29 23.02 22.88
N GLY A 837 -17.38 22.38 22.44
CA GLY A 837 -18.60 23.05 22.00
C GLY A 837 -19.30 23.81 23.13
N PHE A 838 -19.36 23.22 24.33
CA PHE A 838 -20.01 23.83 25.48
C PHE A 838 -19.17 24.96 26.12
N LYS A 839 -17.84 24.95 25.95
CA LYS A 839 -16.96 26.04 26.42
C LYS A 839 -17.12 27.33 25.61
N LYS A 840 -17.50 27.24 24.32
CA LYS A 840 -17.76 28.41 23.48
C LYS A 840 -18.97 29.22 23.98
N PRO A 841 -19.01 30.55 23.74
CA PRO A 841 -20.19 31.36 24.09
C PRO A 841 -21.44 30.82 23.39
N ALA A 842 -22.59 30.94 24.06
CA ALA A 842 -23.86 30.56 23.46
C ALA A 842 -24.12 31.39 22.19
N ILE A 843 -24.74 30.78 21.19
CA ILE A 843 -25.14 31.52 19.99
C ILE A 843 -26.29 32.45 20.41
N GLU A 844 -26.10 33.76 20.25
CA GLU A 844 -27.12 34.75 20.60
C GLU A 844 -28.21 34.81 19.52
N ASP A 845 -29.47 34.92 19.93
CA ASP A 845 -30.59 35.06 19.00
C ASP A 845 -30.64 36.50 18.46
N PRO A 846 -30.90 36.70 17.15
CA PRO A 846 -30.95 38.05 16.57
C PRO A 846 -32.06 38.93 17.17
N VAL A 847 -33.13 38.33 17.69
CA VAL A 847 -34.31 39.01 18.23
C VAL A 847 -34.70 38.37 19.56
N LYS A 848 -35.17 39.19 20.52
CA LYS A 848 -35.64 38.70 21.82
C LYS A 848 -37.00 38.02 21.69
N THR A 849 -37.18 36.90 22.40
CA THR A 849 -38.46 36.18 22.43
C THR A 849 -39.45 36.79 23.42
N ASN A 850 -40.72 36.86 23.02
CA ASN A 850 -41.84 37.28 23.87
C ASN A 850 -42.12 36.26 25.00
N LYS A 851 -42.74 36.74 26.08
CA LYS A 851 -43.11 35.89 27.23
C LYS A 851 -44.30 34.98 26.94
N ILE A 852 -45.27 35.46 26.16
CA ILE A 852 -46.50 34.74 25.82
C ILE A 852 -46.40 34.36 24.34
N PRO A 853 -46.53 33.06 24.00
CA PRO A 853 -46.47 32.61 22.62
C PRO A 853 -47.71 33.11 21.84
N ARG A 854 -47.51 33.63 20.63
CA ARG A 854 -48.60 33.98 19.72
C ARG A 854 -49.39 32.72 19.30
N GLN A 855 -50.71 32.89 19.11
CA GLN A 855 -51.57 31.84 18.57
C GLN A 855 -51.36 31.71 17.06
N ILE A 856 -51.19 30.48 16.58
CA ILE A 856 -50.99 30.19 15.15
C ILE A 856 -52.34 30.14 14.44
N PRO A 857 -52.53 30.87 13.33
CA PRO A 857 -53.77 30.85 12.57
C PRO A 857 -53.99 29.50 11.87
N GLU A 858 -55.23 29.19 11.51
CA GLU A 858 -55.57 27.95 10.81
C GLU A 858 -54.88 27.90 9.43
N GLN A 859 -54.08 26.85 9.22
CA GLN A 859 -53.28 26.70 8.02
C GLN A 859 -54.09 26.05 6.89
N ALA A 860 -53.86 26.52 5.66
CA ALA A 860 -54.40 25.86 4.46
C ALA A 860 -53.98 24.38 4.40
N TRP A 861 -54.80 23.53 3.78
CA TRP A 861 -54.59 22.08 3.78
C TRP A 861 -53.21 21.66 3.26
N TYR A 862 -52.67 22.36 2.25
CA TYR A 862 -51.35 22.08 1.66
C TYR A 862 -50.17 22.58 2.52
N MET A 863 -50.42 23.45 3.51
CA MET A 863 -49.43 23.90 4.49
C MET A 863 -49.49 23.11 5.79
N LYS A 864 -50.37 22.11 5.92
CA LYS A 864 -50.38 21.22 7.07
C LYS A 864 -49.05 20.46 7.18
N PRO A 865 -48.53 20.23 8.40
CA PRO A 865 -47.18 19.70 8.61
C PRO A 865 -46.88 18.40 7.85
N VAL A 866 -47.77 17.40 7.95
CA VAL A 866 -47.57 16.08 7.32
C VAL A 866 -47.45 16.19 5.80
N PHE A 867 -48.36 16.93 5.16
CA PHE A 867 -48.38 17.06 3.71
C PHE A 867 -47.16 17.84 3.19
N SER A 868 -46.83 18.96 3.83
CA SER A 868 -45.67 19.78 3.50
C SER A 868 -44.34 19.03 3.66
N ILE A 869 -44.21 18.21 4.71
CA ILE A 869 -43.03 17.38 4.95
C ILE A 869 -42.87 16.30 3.86
N LEU A 870 -43.96 15.62 3.47
CA LEU A 870 -43.90 14.57 2.45
C LEU A 870 -43.53 15.16 1.08
N ILE A 871 -44.19 16.24 0.65
CA ILE A 871 -43.88 16.87 -0.65
C ILE A 871 -42.43 17.36 -0.72
N GLY A 872 -41.91 17.94 0.37
CA GLY A 872 -40.53 18.45 0.39
C GLY A 872 -39.46 17.37 0.16
N GLY A 873 -39.76 16.10 0.46
CA GLY A 873 -38.83 14.99 0.28
C GLY A 873 -38.76 14.43 -1.15
N ILE A 874 -39.73 14.74 -2.00
CA ILE A 874 -39.81 14.20 -3.38
C ILE A 874 -38.65 14.72 -4.23
N LEU A 875 -38.35 16.02 -4.17
CA LEU A 875 -37.32 16.64 -5.01
C LEU A 875 -35.89 16.18 -4.65
N PRO A 876 -35.47 16.16 -3.36
CA PRO A 876 -34.18 15.58 -3.00
C PRO A 876 -34.03 14.12 -3.40
N PHE A 877 -35.10 13.31 -3.30
CA PHE A 877 -35.09 11.93 -3.77
C PHE A 877 -34.94 11.83 -5.29
N GLY A 878 -35.69 12.65 -6.05
CA GLY A 878 -35.60 12.69 -7.51
C GLY A 878 -34.20 13.03 -8.02
N ALA A 879 -33.47 13.92 -7.31
CA ALA A 879 -32.11 14.30 -7.67
C ALA A 879 -31.07 13.17 -7.53
N VAL A 880 -31.34 12.13 -6.74
CA VAL A 880 -30.40 11.02 -6.48
C VAL A 880 -30.88 9.68 -7.02
N PHE A 881 -32.11 9.60 -7.54
CA PHE A 881 -32.79 8.35 -7.90
C PHE A 881 -31.99 7.47 -8.88
N ILE A 882 -31.41 8.06 -9.93
CA ILE A 882 -30.67 7.30 -10.94
C ILE A 882 -29.35 6.77 -10.38
N GLU A 883 -28.61 7.57 -9.63
CA GLU A 883 -27.37 7.08 -8.99
C GLU A 883 -27.66 6.03 -7.93
N LEU A 884 -28.77 6.17 -7.19
CA LEU A 884 -29.22 5.16 -6.24
C LEU A 884 -29.47 3.80 -6.93
N PHE A 885 -30.03 3.79 -8.15
CA PHE A 885 -30.19 2.56 -8.93
C PHE A 885 -28.85 1.86 -9.19
N PHE A 886 -27.81 2.61 -9.59
CA PHE A 886 -26.48 2.06 -9.84
C PHE A 886 -25.78 1.59 -8.55
N ILE A 887 -25.94 2.34 -7.45
CA ILE A 887 -25.42 1.96 -6.14
C ILE A 887 -26.05 0.63 -5.68
N LEU A 888 -27.38 0.50 -5.78
CA LEU A 888 -28.09 -0.73 -5.41
C LEU A 888 -27.70 -1.91 -6.29
N THR A 889 -27.55 -1.69 -7.60
CA THR A 889 -27.08 -2.70 -8.54
C THR A 889 -25.67 -3.17 -8.19
N SER A 890 -24.77 -2.26 -7.83
CA SER A 890 -23.40 -2.59 -7.43
C SER A 890 -23.34 -3.40 -6.13
N ILE A 891 -24.09 -2.97 -5.10
CA ILE A 891 -24.10 -3.63 -3.78
C ILE A 891 -24.74 -5.03 -3.86
N TRP A 892 -25.87 -5.18 -4.57
CA TRP A 892 -26.67 -6.41 -4.52
C TRP A 892 -26.45 -7.34 -5.72
N LEU A 893 -25.90 -6.88 -6.85
CA LEU A 893 -25.60 -7.75 -8.00
C LEU A 893 -24.11 -8.04 -8.17
N ASN A 894 -23.30 -7.73 -7.14
CA ASN A 894 -21.84 -7.95 -7.10
C ASN A 894 -21.10 -7.31 -8.28
N GLN A 895 -21.52 -6.11 -8.70
CA GLN A 895 -20.83 -5.31 -9.71
C GLN A 895 -19.95 -4.25 -9.03
N PHE A 896 -18.83 -3.89 -9.67
CA PHE A 896 -17.97 -2.83 -9.14
C PHE A 896 -18.52 -1.45 -9.49
N TYR A 897 -18.71 -0.61 -8.47
CA TYR A 897 -18.96 0.82 -8.67
C TYR A 897 -17.61 1.54 -8.76
N TYR A 898 -17.30 2.17 -9.89
CA TYR A 898 -16.01 2.85 -10.13
C TYR A 898 -16.14 4.36 -10.36
N ILE A 899 -17.37 4.86 -10.45
CA ILE A 899 -17.66 6.20 -10.92
C ILE A 899 -17.82 7.17 -9.72
N PHE A 900 -16.79 7.27 -8.89
CA PHE A 900 -16.81 8.13 -7.69
C PHE A 900 -16.92 9.63 -8.02
N GLY A 901 -16.45 10.05 -9.21
CA GLY A 901 -16.56 11.43 -9.68
C GLY A 901 -18.02 11.88 -9.89
N PHE A 902 -18.84 11.09 -10.60
CA PHE A 902 -20.26 11.43 -10.77
C PHE A 902 -21.01 11.36 -9.44
N LEU A 903 -20.68 10.39 -8.57
CA LEU A 903 -21.27 10.29 -7.24
C LEU A 903 -21.05 11.56 -6.41
N PHE A 904 -19.84 12.15 -6.46
CA PHE A 904 -19.53 13.40 -5.76
C PHE A 904 -20.36 14.58 -6.29
N ILE A 905 -20.52 14.70 -7.61
CA ILE A 905 -21.35 15.75 -8.22
C ILE A 905 -22.80 15.60 -7.78
N VAL A 906 -23.35 14.39 -7.81
CA VAL A 906 -24.73 14.13 -7.37
C VAL A 906 -24.91 14.38 -5.86
N PHE A 907 -23.88 14.12 -5.05
CA PHE A 907 -23.89 14.48 -3.63
C PHE A 907 -23.96 16.01 -3.42
N VAL A 908 -23.22 16.80 -4.20
CA VAL A 908 -23.30 18.27 -4.17
C VAL A 908 -24.69 18.75 -4.58
N ILE A 909 -25.26 18.20 -5.65
CA ILE A 909 -26.63 18.49 -6.09
C ILE A 909 -27.63 18.19 -4.97
N LEU A 910 -27.51 17.03 -4.31
CA LEU A 910 -28.37 16.65 -3.18
C LEU A 910 -28.31 17.69 -2.04
N ILE A 911 -27.12 18.16 -1.68
CA ILE A 911 -26.95 19.17 -0.63
C ILE A 911 -27.70 20.46 -0.99
N ILE A 912 -27.53 20.94 -2.22
CA ILE A 912 -28.16 22.16 -2.71
C ILE A 912 -29.68 21.98 -2.75
N THR A 913 -30.18 20.89 -3.34
CA THR A 913 -31.62 20.62 -3.41
C THR A 913 -32.25 20.51 -2.02
N CYS A 914 -31.61 19.82 -1.06
CA CYS A 914 -32.08 19.75 0.32
C CYS A 914 -32.15 21.13 0.98
N ALA A 915 -31.13 21.97 0.78
CA ALA A 915 -31.08 23.31 1.35
C ALA A 915 -32.17 24.22 0.74
N GLU A 916 -32.35 24.20 -0.57
CA GLU A 916 -33.30 25.08 -1.26
C GLU A 916 -34.74 24.73 -0.94
N ILE A 917 -35.12 23.44 -1.03
CA ILE A 917 -36.51 23.04 -0.77
C ILE A 917 -36.92 23.33 0.67
N THR A 918 -36.00 23.16 1.62
CA THR A 918 -36.27 23.45 3.03
C THR A 918 -36.36 24.94 3.29
N ILE A 919 -35.51 25.77 2.69
CA ILE A 919 -35.59 27.24 2.80
C ILE A 919 -36.93 27.74 2.25
N VAL A 920 -37.34 27.27 1.07
CA VAL A 920 -38.59 27.68 0.41
C VAL A 920 -39.81 27.32 1.27
N LEU A 921 -39.88 26.07 1.74
CA LEU A 921 -41.00 25.63 2.57
C LEU A 921 -40.99 26.29 3.95
N CYS A 922 -39.82 26.55 4.53
CA CYS A 922 -39.68 27.32 5.76
C CYS A 922 -40.14 28.77 5.57
N TYR A 923 -39.83 29.41 4.44
CA TYR A 923 -40.29 30.75 4.14
C TYR A 923 -41.82 30.81 4.03
N PHE A 924 -42.44 29.91 3.27
CA PHE A 924 -43.91 29.86 3.17
C PHE A 924 -44.59 29.55 4.51
N GLN A 925 -43.97 28.71 5.33
CA GLN A 925 -44.42 28.44 6.70
C GLN A 925 -44.42 29.72 7.54
N LEU A 926 -43.32 30.47 7.53
CA LEU A 926 -43.21 31.73 8.27
C LEU A 926 -44.19 32.79 7.75
N CYS A 927 -44.38 32.88 6.42
CA CYS A 927 -45.38 33.75 5.80
C CYS A 927 -46.82 33.39 6.22
N SER A 928 -47.05 32.17 6.69
CA SER A 928 -48.35 31.72 7.21
C SER A 928 -48.43 31.85 8.74
N GLU A 929 -47.54 32.64 9.35
CA GLU A 929 -47.46 32.92 10.81
C GLU A 929 -47.19 31.69 11.70
N ASP A 930 -46.66 30.59 11.14
CA ASP A 930 -46.25 29.42 11.92
C ASP A 930 -44.74 29.46 12.25
N TYR A 931 -44.42 29.68 13.52
CA TYR A 931 -43.03 29.75 14.00
C TYR A 931 -42.41 28.38 14.36
N HIS A 932 -43.12 27.25 14.23
CA HIS A 932 -42.58 25.91 14.56
C HIS A 932 -41.72 25.31 13.44
N TRP A 933 -40.69 26.03 13.00
CA TRP A 933 -39.86 25.64 11.85
C TRP A 933 -38.73 24.66 12.19
N TRP A 934 -38.28 24.57 13.45
CA TRP A 934 -37.12 23.76 13.88
C TRP A 934 -37.17 22.28 13.47
N TRP A 935 -38.20 21.55 13.91
CA TRP A 935 -38.39 20.15 13.52
C TRP A 935 -38.91 20.01 12.10
N ARG A 936 -39.71 20.97 11.64
CA ARG A 936 -40.31 20.93 10.31
C ARG A 936 -39.24 21.00 9.23
N SER A 937 -38.29 21.93 9.34
CA SER A 937 -37.13 22.02 8.43
C SER A 937 -36.30 20.72 8.39
N TYR A 938 -36.03 20.13 9.55
CA TYR A 938 -35.31 18.85 9.64
C TYR A 938 -36.09 17.72 8.95
N LEU A 939 -37.39 17.60 9.23
CA LEU A 939 -38.23 16.51 8.71
C LEU A 939 -38.52 16.67 7.21
N THR A 940 -38.63 17.90 6.69
CA THR A 940 -38.90 18.19 5.29
C THR A 940 -37.82 17.66 4.35
N ALA A 941 -36.53 17.88 4.66
CA ALA A 941 -35.45 17.25 3.89
C ALA A 941 -35.29 15.77 4.27
N GLY A 942 -35.43 15.43 5.55
CA GLY A 942 -35.31 14.06 6.05
C GLY A 942 -36.31 13.08 5.41
N SER A 943 -37.51 13.52 5.06
CA SER A 943 -38.57 12.67 4.47
C SER A 943 -38.16 12.02 3.14
N SER A 944 -37.13 12.56 2.45
CA SER A 944 -36.48 11.92 1.29
C SER A 944 -36.05 10.47 1.55
N ALA A 945 -35.69 10.13 2.80
CA ALA A 945 -35.34 8.78 3.22
C ALA A 945 -36.50 7.78 3.14
N LEU A 946 -37.75 8.24 3.32
CA LEU A 946 -38.93 7.40 3.17
C LEU A 946 -39.07 6.96 1.71
N TYR A 947 -38.87 7.88 0.77
CA TYR A 947 -38.90 7.58 -0.66
C TYR A 947 -37.78 6.62 -1.07
N LEU A 948 -36.57 6.79 -0.49
CA LEU A 948 -35.47 5.83 -0.65
C LEU A 948 -35.88 4.43 -0.17
N PHE A 949 -36.50 4.31 1.00
CA PHE A 949 -36.95 3.03 1.52
C PHE A 949 -38.05 2.40 0.66
N LEU A 950 -39.05 3.18 0.25
CA LEU A 950 -40.10 2.70 -0.66
C LEU A 950 -39.53 2.25 -2.01
N TYR A 951 -38.54 2.97 -2.54
CA TYR A 951 -37.84 2.55 -3.73
C TYR A 951 -37.06 1.25 -3.53
N SER A 952 -36.44 1.05 -2.36
CA SER A 952 -35.78 -0.22 -2.04
C SER A 952 -36.76 -1.40 -2.03
N VAL A 953 -38.01 -1.18 -1.61
CA VAL A 953 -39.08 -2.19 -1.70
C VAL A 953 -39.44 -2.47 -3.15
N PHE A 954 -39.61 -1.43 -3.97
CA PHE A 954 -39.86 -1.58 -5.40
C PHE A 954 -38.71 -2.32 -6.11
N TYR A 955 -37.46 -1.98 -5.79
CA TYR A 955 -36.27 -2.61 -6.34
C TYR A 955 -36.19 -4.10 -5.98
N PHE A 956 -36.54 -4.47 -4.74
CA PHE A 956 -36.60 -5.86 -4.29
C PHE A 956 -37.52 -6.71 -5.15
N PHE A 957 -38.73 -6.24 -5.48
CA PHE A 957 -39.70 -7.02 -6.25
C PHE A 957 -39.48 -6.98 -7.77
N THR A 958 -38.77 -5.98 -8.30
CA THR A 958 -38.63 -5.79 -9.76
C THR A 958 -37.28 -6.15 -10.33
N LYS A 959 -36.21 -6.10 -9.52
CA LYS A 959 -34.82 -6.32 -9.97
C LYS A 959 -34.12 -7.47 -9.26
N LEU A 960 -34.46 -7.74 -8.01
CA LEU A 960 -33.81 -8.79 -7.23
C LEU A 960 -34.62 -10.10 -7.32
N GLU A 961 -33.93 -11.19 -7.61
CA GLU A 961 -34.51 -12.54 -7.64
C GLU A 961 -34.21 -13.28 -6.32
N ILE A 962 -34.45 -12.62 -5.19
CA ILE A 962 -34.14 -13.20 -3.87
C ILE A 962 -35.16 -14.28 -3.50
N THR A 963 -34.69 -15.50 -3.26
CA THR A 963 -35.55 -16.66 -2.96
C THR A 963 -35.68 -16.98 -1.47
N LYS A 964 -34.62 -16.71 -0.69
CA LYS A 964 -34.57 -17.07 0.74
C LYS A 964 -35.06 -15.96 1.65
N LEU A 965 -35.78 -16.34 2.71
CA LEU A 965 -36.35 -15.41 3.68
C LEU A 965 -35.28 -14.65 4.48
N VAL A 966 -34.22 -15.34 4.93
CA VAL A 966 -33.10 -14.72 5.66
C VAL A 966 -32.44 -13.62 4.83
N SER A 967 -32.23 -13.89 3.54
CA SER A 967 -31.70 -12.94 2.57
C SER A 967 -32.59 -11.71 2.38
N GLY A 968 -33.92 -11.90 2.39
CA GLY A 968 -34.88 -10.80 2.39
C GLY A 968 -34.79 -9.94 3.65
N ILE A 969 -34.68 -10.56 4.83
CA ILE A 969 -34.49 -9.85 6.11
C ILE A 969 -33.18 -9.05 6.11
N LEU A 970 -32.09 -9.65 5.60
CA LEU A 970 -30.80 -8.96 5.45
C LEU A 970 -30.91 -7.74 4.55
N TYR A 971 -31.55 -7.90 3.40
CA TYR A 971 -31.80 -6.80 2.47
C TYR A 971 -32.54 -5.64 3.15
N PHE A 972 -33.71 -5.90 3.72
CA PHE A 972 -34.51 -4.85 4.37
C PHE A 972 -33.83 -4.27 5.61
N GLY A 973 -33.06 -5.08 6.35
CA GLY A 973 -32.29 -4.63 7.50
C GLY A 973 -31.19 -3.63 7.11
N TYR A 974 -30.38 -3.95 6.10
CA TYR A 974 -29.37 -3.03 5.58
C TYR A 974 -29.98 -1.79 4.90
N MET A 975 -31.08 -1.95 4.16
CA MET A 975 -31.77 -0.81 3.56
C MET A 975 -32.44 0.10 4.58
N CYS A 976 -32.88 -0.44 5.73
CA CYS A 976 -33.35 0.34 6.86
C CYS A 976 -32.20 1.17 7.47
N ILE A 977 -31.01 0.58 7.63
CA ILE A 977 -29.81 1.30 8.08
C ILE A 977 -29.46 2.43 7.13
N VAL A 978 -29.42 2.17 5.82
CA VAL A 978 -29.10 3.17 4.78
C VAL A 978 -30.13 4.30 4.78
N SER A 979 -31.42 3.97 4.83
CA SER A 979 -32.50 4.96 4.90
C SER A 979 -32.42 5.80 6.18
N TYR A 980 -32.13 5.20 7.33
CA TYR A 980 -31.97 5.94 8.58
C TYR A 980 -30.76 6.88 8.55
N ALA A 981 -29.62 6.43 8.03
CA ALA A 981 -28.45 7.30 7.83
C ALA A 981 -28.77 8.46 6.87
N PHE A 982 -29.49 8.18 5.78
CA PHE A 982 -29.92 9.19 4.81
C PHE A 982 -30.86 10.22 5.44
N PHE A 983 -31.81 9.79 6.26
CA PHE A 983 -32.73 10.67 7.02
C PHE A 983 -31.96 11.64 7.91
N VAL A 984 -30.95 11.14 8.63
CA VAL A 984 -30.14 11.95 9.55
C VAL A 984 -29.26 12.96 8.79
N LEU A 985 -28.70 12.53 7.65
CA LEU A 985 -27.89 13.36 6.77
C LEU A 985 -28.70 14.49 6.12
N THR A 986 -29.75 14.17 5.37
CA THR A 986 -30.56 15.15 4.63
C THR A 986 -31.31 16.08 5.58
N GLY A 987 -31.83 15.55 6.69
CA GLY A 987 -32.49 16.36 7.71
C GLY A 987 -31.56 17.40 8.35
N THR A 988 -30.29 17.04 8.59
CA THR A 988 -29.30 17.97 9.15
C THR A 988 -28.89 19.07 8.16
N ILE A 989 -28.77 18.74 6.88
CA ILE A 989 -28.50 19.73 5.82
C ILE A 989 -29.66 20.74 5.76
N GLY A 990 -30.91 20.25 5.70
CA GLY A 990 -32.09 21.10 5.69
C GLY A 990 -32.23 21.97 6.94
N PHE A 991 -31.94 21.41 8.11
CA PHE A 991 -31.93 22.15 9.36
C PHE A 991 -30.94 23.32 9.36
N TYR A 992 -29.67 23.08 8.99
CA TYR A 992 -28.66 24.14 8.97
C TYR A 992 -28.94 25.22 7.93
N ALA A 993 -29.48 24.82 6.77
CA ALA A 993 -29.91 25.76 5.72
C ALA A 993 -30.99 26.71 6.26
N CYS A 994 -32.05 26.17 6.87
CA CYS A 994 -33.09 26.99 7.49
C CYS A 994 -32.58 27.78 8.69
N PHE A 995 -31.74 27.20 9.54
CA PHE A 995 -31.15 27.90 10.69
C PHE A 995 -30.35 29.12 10.27
N TRP A 996 -29.54 29.00 9.21
CA TRP A 996 -28.79 30.13 8.68
C TRP A 996 -29.70 31.17 8.00
N PHE A 997 -30.66 30.71 7.20
CA PHE A 997 -31.65 31.57 6.53
C PHE A 997 -32.47 32.39 7.54
N VAL A 998 -33.12 31.74 8.50
CA VAL A 998 -33.96 32.38 9.53
C VAL A 998 -33.14 33.39 10.33
N ARG A 999 -31.92 33.04 10.75
CA ARG A 999 -31.05 34.00 11.46
C ARG A 999 -30.69 35.19 10.59
N LYS A 1000 -30.40 34.98 9.31
CA LYS A 1000 -30.03 36.05 8.39
C LYS A 1000 -31.18 37.02 8.17
N ILE A 1001 -32.39 36.52 7.90
CA ILE A 1001 -33.57 37.37 7.66
C ILE A 1001 -33.91 38.22 8.89
N TYR A 1002 -33.96 37.64 10.09
CA TYR A 1002 -34.31 38.38 11.32
C TYR A 1002 -33.17 39.26 11.85
N SER A 1003 -31.90 38.95 11.54
CA SER A 1003 -30.79 39.87 11.83
C SER A 1003 -30.80 41.14 10.98
N SER A 1004 -31.55 41.13 9.88
CA SER A 1004 -31.62 42.26 8.94
C SER A 1004 -32.79 43.21 9.26
N VAL A 1005 -33.67 42.81 10.18
CA VAL A 1005 -34.78 43.63 10.68
C VAL A 1005 -34.27 44.44 11.87
N LYS A 1006 -34.38 45.77 11.83
CA LYS A 1006 -34.08 46.62 12.98
C LYS A 1006 -35.26 46.55 13.96
N ILE A 1007 -35.07 45.90 15.09
CA ILE A 1007 -36.04 45.82 16.18
C ILE A 1007 -35.27 46.18 17.44
N ASP A 1008 -35.50 47.38 17.99
CA ASP A 1008 -34.86 47.87 19.22
C ASP A 1008 -35.39 47.17 20.48
#